data_AF-A0A7Y1VTW2-F1
#
_entry.id   AF-A0A7Y1VTW2-F1
#
_cell.length_a   1.000
_cell.length_b   1.000
_cell.length_c   1.000
_cell.angle_alpha   90.00
_cell.angle_beta   90.00
_cell.angle_gamma   90.00
#
_symmetry.space_group_name_H-M   'P 1'
#
loop_
_entity.id
_entity.type
_entity.pdbx_description
1 polymer ?
#
loop_
_entity_poly.entity_id
_entity_poly.type
_entity_poly.pdbx_seq_one_letter_code
_entity_poly.pdbx_strand_id
1 'polypeptide(L)'
;MNRSARLLKYHRRIKAIILDKQHPITGLLPASTAITEHGNYTDAWVRDNVYSILCVWGLSMAMKSEAGLQSQQFGLEQATINLMQGLLRSMMQQADKVEKFKSSLALHDALHAKYDTTTGHPVVADHEWGHLQIDATSIFMLMLAQMVKSGLPIITNNTEVDFVQNLVYYIERAYRTPDYGIWERGEKSNVGYVELNASSLGMAKAALTALDGLDLLGKFGSEHSIIHVVPDNLALAEITLNSLLPRESVTKEIDSALLSIVGFPAFAISDKGLREDVLSDIRTKLGGNHGYKRFLRDGHQTAVEDQGRHFYNEEELKIFADIECEWPLFYTYELINAAFSRDAVATESFYKKITDILIEKKGAGLIPELYIVPLDKIDDEKKAPGSQSRLPNENIPLVWAQSLFYLGSMLRDNLLSVDQLDPLHLHERPDLVKPTIQVALISQTRKMQIELSSHGINTDCIDDIPPEIQICTPEQIAQLYQQIGQNRKLNLSGRPVRRLKSLATSRLFVIRDKTYICLALPFLEKEFYLAFDSKFLIARFKNEIAYIYRHWKPQQRPTIAILLTEGLIKHGLQDFRDLVDEMNQCHINDIPIVYTPISDVLTEAKQENFNELEAIEVGTLARQLEIEPTSYLAYTEESAPLSNEMELEIEVIDSEDVLADRLRTSANLYEQIKILDNLTTRYGLNHKIKIADQEIDLQSITTEIYERAGRMRIWSVVRHAAALLDKIEINLQFSITSLLVRQKIIQVGKAFTDDSLIIRPLPFNQLIGKIKQYCREDQRDRVLTQEILVFLGIFIRDFPHLFEDLITIRVSYVILLLTGEIARQKSITQEDGYEELLKLAPSDLQDLLRTVLEKYNSAGVNLQQLESLHGVQKGDKPLSYENNLVVYQVETPGEGWLVWRRSQGVFHKANDSFYAFAWNLFKQSKGIIIGDKLDRRNRLESRIILADLTPGDRAFELRIEYLLNKISAPEYRQLTIESIMVTSSFGLQNPNLFIDDYIVFDIINGHAVRLAFSVAFPDLAKSYQDHKADAWTHFYRLPPIETNGYIVKAIMFLLRSVSQSRE
;
A
#
# COMPACT_ATOMS: atom_id res chain seq x y z
N MET A 1 14.32 52.93 17.67
CA MET A 1 15.50 52.13 18.09
C MET A 1 16.28 51.78 16.83
N ASN A 2 17.60 51.97 16.79
CA ASN A 2 18.44 51.49 15.68
C ASN A 2 18.37 49.95 15.58
N ARG A 3 18.56 49.37 14.39
CA ARG A 3 18.47 47.93 14.07
C ARG A 3 19.25 47.06 15.07
N SER A 4 20.51 47.41 15.34
CA SER A 4 21.35 46.69 16.30
C SER A 4 20.78 46.69 17.73
N ALA A 5 20.12 47.76 18.15
CA ALA A 5 19.46 47.82 19.47
C ALA A 5 18.22 46.91 19.54
N ARG A 6 17.49 46.75 18.43
CA ARG A 6 16.36 45.80 18.34
C ARG A 6 16.85 44.35 18.39
N LEU A 7 17.91 44.03 17.65
CA LEU A 7 18.54 42.70 17.69
C LEU A 7 19.06 42.34 19.08
N LEU A 8 19.71 43.28 19.79
CA LEU A 8 20.12 43.10 21.18
C LEU A 8 18.94 42.95 22.15
N LYS A 9 17.77 43.51 21.84
CA LYS A 9 16.54 43.28 22.62
C LYS A 9 16.05 41.83 22.43
N TYR A 10 16.02 41.32 21.21
CA TYR A 10 15.71 39.91 20.95
C TYR A 10 16.72 38.98 21.60
N HIS A 11 18.01 39.26 21.48
CA HIS A 11 19.08 38.49 22.13
C HIS A 11 18.85 38.34 23.64
N ARG A 12 18.55 39.45 24.35
CA ARG A 12 18.28 39.40 25.81
C ARG A 12 17.06 38.55 26.15
N ARG A 13 16.00 38.61 25.35
CA ARG A 13 14.77 37.81 25.56
C ARG A 13 15.01 36.33 25.31
N ILE A 14 15.62 36.01 24.16
CA ILE A 14 15.96 34.64 23.77
C ILE A 14 16.92 34.02 24.78
N LYS A 15 17.92 34.78 25.26
CA LYS A 15 18.82 34.32 26.30
C LYS A 15 18.07 33.90 27.57
N ALA A 16 17.22 34.79 28.09
CA ALA A 16 16.51 34.56 29.35
C ALA A 16 15.47 33.41 29.28
N ILE A 17 14.87 33.17 28.11
CA ILE A 17 13.77 32.20 27.97
C ILE A 17 14.27 30.82 27.49
N ILE A 18 15.30 30.80 26.63
CA ILE A 18 15.76 29.61 25.91
C ILE A 18 17.21 29.27 26.29
N LEU A 19 18.18 30.13 25.99
CA LEU A 19 19.61 29.77 26.09
C LEU A 19 20.05 29.51 27.54
N ASP A 20 19.51 30.24 28.52
CA ASP A 20 19.87 30.01 29.93
C ASP A 20 19.38 28.65 30.46
N LYS A 21 18.53 27.93 29.70
CA LYS A 21 18.09 26.56 30.00
C LYS A 21 18.86 25.49 29.22
N GLN A 22 19.71 25.89 28.27
CA GLN A 22 20.47 24.96 27.45
C GLN A 22 21.54 24.28 28.29
N HIS A 23 21.58 22.94 28.23
CA HIS A 23 22.58 22.20 28.99
C HIS A 23 23.99 22.45 28.41
N PRO A 24 24.99 22.82 29.24
CA PRO A 24 26.27 23.32 28.74
C PRO A 24 27.16 22.27 28.06
N ILE A 25 26.93 20.98 28.30
CA ILE A 25 27.76 19.89 27.75
C ILE A 25 27.10 19.26 26.52
N THR A 26 25.85 18.84 26.66
CA THR A 26 25.10 18.17 25.58
C THR A 26 24.53 19.16 24.57
N GLY A 27 24.32 20.42 24.97
CA GLY A 27 23.63 21.42 24.16
C GLY A 27 22.11 21.23 24.08
N LEU A 28 21.55 20.21 24.73
CA LEU A 28 20.12 19.90 24.69
C LEU A 28 19.30 20.89 25.55
N LEU A 29 18.04 21.07 25.16
CA LEU A 29 17.03 21.84 25.87
C LEU A 29 15.98 20.90 26.48
N PRO A 30 15.55 21.12 27.72
CA PRO A 30 14.35 20.48 28.25
C PRO A 30 13.10 21.03 27.54
N ALA A 31 12.09 20.20 27.28
CA ALA A 31 10.85 20.63 26.65
C ALA A 31 10.06 21.66 27.50
N SER A 32 10.11 21.54 28.83
CA SER A 32 9.57 22.52 29.78
C SER A 32 10.33 22.49 31.12
N THR A 33 10.10 23.50 31.96
CA THR A 33 10.59 23.53 33.34
C THR A 33 9.62 22.90 34.34
N ALA A 34 8.45 22.45 33.88
CA ALA A 34 7.42 21.83 34.72
C ALA A 34 7.49 20.31 34.62
N ILE A 35 7.50 19.62 35.77
CA ILE A 35 7.13 18.22 35.83
C ILE A 35 5.60 18.21 35.95
N THR A 36 4.90 17.71 34.94
CA THR A 36 3.44 17.60 34.97
C THR A 36 3.05 16.12 35.01
N GLU A 37 1.78 15.84 35.28
CA GLU A 37 1.24 14.46 35.27
C GLU A 37 1.27 13.83 33.86
N HIS A 38 1.40 14.64 32.79
CA HIS A 38 1.47 14.18 31.39
C HIS A 38 2.88 13.81 30.91
N GLY A 39 3.91 13.98 31.76
CA GLY A 39 5.27 13.57 31.46
C GLY A 39 6.34 14.39 32.18
N ASN A 40 7.55 13.84 32.23
CA ASN A 40 8.71 14.58 32.68
C ASN A 40 9.24 15.49 31.57
N TYR A 41 8.69 16.70 31.45
CA TYR A 41 9.13 17.66 30.42
C TYR A 41 10.57 18.19 30.64
N THR A 42 11.32 17.67 31.63
CA THR A 42 12.76 17.92 31.73
C THR A 42 13.59 17.16 30.68
N ASP A 43 12.98 16.18 30.01
CA ASP A 43 13.63 15.44 28.93
C ASP A 43 13.71 16.30 27.65
N ALA A 44 14.62 15.95 26.76
CA ALA A 44 14.87 16.60 25.48
C ALA A 44 14.16 15.85 24.35
N TRP A 45 12.99 16.34 23.94
CA TRP A 45 12.32 15.88 22.72
C TRP A 45 13.03 16.42 21.49
N VAL A 46 13.28 15.57 20.49
CA VAL A 46 13.95 15.95 19.24
C VAL A 46 13.23 17.13 18.57
N ARG A 47 11.91 17.00 18.40
CA ARG A 47 11.07 18.02 17.75
C ARG A 47 11.13 19.36 18.48
N ASP A 48 10.86 19.36 19.77
CA ASP A 48 10.84 20.57 20.61
C ASP A 48 12.20 21.26 20.63
N ASN A 49 13.29 20.50 20.68
CA ASN A 49 14.65 21.04 20.59
C ASN A 49 14.91 21.74 19.26
N VAL A 50 14.57 21.09 18.13
CA VAL A 50 14.77 21.65 16.79
C VAL A 50 13.94 22.91 16.58
N TYR A 51 12.66 22.91 16.95
CA TYR A 51 11.83 24.11 16.82
C TYR A 51 12.26 25.23 17.78
N SER A 52 12.67 24.89 19.01
CA SER A 52 13.10 25.87 20.00
C SER A 52 14.40 26.59 19.59
N ILE A 53 15.31 25.92 18.88
CA ILE A 53 16.57 26.54 18.44
C ILE A 53 16.40 27.45 17.21
N LEU A 54 15.27 27.40 16.49
CA LEU A 54 15.08 28.16 15.25
C LEU A 54 15.18 29.68 15.43
N CYS A 55 14.65 30.26 16.50
CA CYS A 55 14.80 31.70 16.73
C CYS A 55 16.24 32.10 17.09
N VAL A 56 17.02 31.19 17.68
CA VAL A 56 18.44 31.40 18.00
C VAL A 56 19.24 31.45 16.70
N TRP A 57 19.02 30.47 15.81
CA TRP A 57 19.59 30.45 14.46
C TRP A 57 19.14 31.65 13.62
N GLY A 58 17.84 31.95 13.57
CA GLY A 58 17.32 33.11 12.85
C GLY A 58 17.89 34.44 13.35
N LEU A 59 18.08 34.59 14.66
CA LEU A 59 18.72 35.79 15.22
C LEU A 59 20.21 35.87 14.84
N SER A 60 20.94 34.73 14.82
CA SER A 60 22.35 34.73 14.40
C SER A 60 22.48 35.15 12.93
N MET A 61 21.57 34.67 12.06
CA MET A 61 21.48 35.10 10.66
C MET A 61 21.18 36.59 10.52
N ALA A 62 20.25 37.13 11.31
CA ALA A 62 19.95 38.55 11.31
C ALA A 62 21.13 39.43 11.80
N MET A 63 21.99 38.90 12.68
CA MET A 63 23.18 39.59 13.19
C MET A 63 24.41 39.47 12.27
N LYS A 64 24.46 38.47 11.39
CA LYS A 64 25.61 38.22 10.50
C LYS A 64 25.98 39.41 9.62
N SER A 65 24.99 40.24 9.24
CA SER A 65 25.18 41.44 8.44
C SER A 65 25.43 42.72 9.25
N GLU A 66 25.48 42.64 10.59
CA GLU A 66 25.55 43.82 11.47
C GLU A 66 26.95 44.00 12.10
N ALA A 67 27.57 45.14 11.81
CA ALA A 67 28.85 45.49 12.41
C ALA A 67 28.73 45.71 13.94
N GLY A 68 29.64 45.10 14.72
CA GLY A 68 29.73 45.26 16.17
C GLY A 68 28.94 44.24 16.99
N LEU A 69 28.27 43.28 16.34
CA LEU A 69 27.53 42.19 17.00
C LEU A 69 28.16 40.80 16.82
N GLN A 70 29.41 40.73 16.32
CA GLN A 70 30.06 39.47 15.97
C GLN A 70 30.19 38.50 17.16
N SER A 71 30.42 39.01 18.37
CA SER A 71 30.52 38.16 19.57
C SER A 71 29.18 37.51 19.93
N GLN A 72 28.08 38.26 19.86
CA GLN A 72 26.74 37.76 20.13
C GLN A 72 26.30 36.78 19.04
N GLN A 73 26.55 37.13 17.77
CA GLN A 73 26.30 36.24 16.63
C GLN A 73 27.02 34.89 16.82
N PHE A 74 28.34 34.91 17.07
CA PHE A 74 29.12 33.68 17.28
C PHE A 74 28.56 32.83 18.43
N GLY A 75 28.17 33.45 19.54
CA GLY A 75 27.56 32.75 20.66
C GLY A 75 26.24 32.05 20.30
N LEU A 76 25.39 32.69 19.49
CA LEU A 76 24.14 32.11 19.00
C LEU A 76 24.38 30.97 18.00
N GLU A 77 25.37 31.11 17.13
CA GLU A 77 25.78 30.03 16.20
C GLU A 77 26.28 28.82 16.98
N GLN A 78 27.15 29.01 17.97
CA GLN A 78 27.67 27.91 18.78
C GLN A 78 26.57 27.22 19.60
N ALA A 79 25.62 27.99 20.15
CA ALA A 79 24.46 27.43 20.83
C ALA A 79 23.62 26.55 19.89
N THR A 80 23.43 26.99 18.64
CA THR A 80 22.71 26.22 17.61
C THR A 80 23.45 24.94 17.24
N ILE A 81 24.76 25.04 16.97
CA ILE A 81 25.62 23.90 16.64
C ILE A 81 25.63 22.87 17.76
N ASN A 82 25.81 23.31 19.02
CA ASN A 82 25.87 22.42 20.18
C ASN A 82 24.58 21.61 20.34
N LEU A 83 23.41 22.24 20.17
CA LEU A 83 22.12 21.54 20.28
C LEU A 83 21.94 20.49 19.19
N MET A 84 22.19 20.87 17.92
CA MET A 84 22.03 19.95 16.80
C MET A 84 23.03 18.79 16.86
N GLN A 85 24.27 19.05 17.31
CA GLN A 85 25.26 17.99 17.59
C GLN A 85 24.85 17.12 18.78
N GLY A 86 24.22 17.69 19.81
CA GLY A 86 23.67 16.94 20.94
C GLY A 86 22.63 15.92 20.51
N LEU A 87 21.67 16.34 19.66
CA LEU A 87 20.67 15.45 19.08
C LEU A 87 21.32 14.38 18.19
N LEU A 88 22.25 14.78 17.31
CA LEU A 88 22.98 13.85 16.45
C LEU A 88 23.69 12.76 17.27
N ARG A 89 24.42 13.14 18.32
CA ARG A 89 25.11 12.20 19.21
C ARG A 89 24.14 11.26 19.92
N SER A 90 22.99 11.78 20.36
CA SER A 90 21.94 10.98 21.03
C SER A 90 21.34 9.94 20.07
N MET A 91 21.14 10.30 18.79
CA MET A 91 20.72 9.37 17.75
C MET A 91 21.82 8.37 17.38
N MET A 92 23.07 8.81 17.26
CA MET A 92 24.23 7.95 16.93
C MET A 92 24.47 6.86 17.99
N GLN A 93 24.16 7.13 19.25
CA GLN A 93 24.20 6.11 20.31
C GLN A 93 23.21 4.97 20.10
N GLN A 94 22.21 5.15 19.24
CA GLN A 94 21.20 4.17 18.86
C GLN A 94 21.37 3.68 17.42
N ALA A 95 22.61 3.67 16.89
CA ALA A 95 22.89 3.25 15.52
C ALA A 95 22.40 1.81 15.22
N ASP A 96 22.38 0.92 16.20
CA ASP A 96 21.87 -0.45 16.05
C ASP A 96 20.35 -0.48 15.78
N LYS A 97 19.58 0.45 16.36
CA LYS A 97 18.15 0.64 16.07
C LYS A 97 17.96 1.12 14.63
N VAL A 98 18.75 2.11 14.19
CA VAL A 98 18.73 2.58 12.80
C VAL A 98 19.01 1.42 11.83
N GLU A 99 20.02 0.60 12.12
CA GLU A 99 20.36 -0.58 11.33
C GLU A 99 19.16 -1.56 11.20
N LYS A 100 18.54 -1.94 12.31
CA LYS A 100 17.40 -2.86 12.34
C LYS A 100 16.17 -2.28 11.64
N PHE A 101 15.83 -1.03 11.94
CA PHE A 101 14.61 -0.38 11.46
C PHE A 101 14.57 -0.26 9.94
N LYS A 102 15.72 -0.03 9.28
CA LYS A 102 15.81 -0.03 7.82
C LYS A 102 15.17 -1.29 7.21
N SER A 103 15.25 -2.45 7.85
CA SER A 103 14.64 -3.67 7.30
C SER A 103 13.27 -3.98 7.93
N SER A 104 13.14 -3.85 9.25
CA SER A 104 11.95 -4.29 9.98
C SER A 104 10.76 -3.34 9.85
N LEU A 105 11.01 -2.03 9.83
CA LEU A 105 10.00 -0.97 10.05
C LEU A 105 9.13 -1.20 11.31
N ALA A 106 9.65 -1.94 12.29
CA ALA A 106 8.91 -2.30 13.50
C ALA A 106 8.97 -1.19 14.55
N LEU A 107 7.91 -1.08 15.36
CA LEU A 107 7.80 -0.04 16.40
C LEU A 107 8.96 -0.08 17.41
N HIS A 108 9.37 -1.27 17.85
CA HIS A 108 10.42 -1.45 18.86
C HIS A 108 11.84 -1.19 18.32
N ASP A 109 12.03 -1.28 17.00
CA ASP A 109 13.31 -0.97 16.36
C ASP A 109 13.47 0.54 16.08
N ALA A 110 12.43 1.35 16.31
CA ALA A 110 12.48 2.78 16.08
C ALA A 110 13.47 3.51 17.01
N LEU A 111 14.01 4.62 16.51
CA LEU A 111 14.74 5.59 17.34
C LEU A 111 13.82 6.16 18.42
N HIS A 112 14.38 6.40 19.60
CA HIS A 112 13.68 7.12 20.66
C HIS A 112 13.51 8.59 20.25
N ALA A 113 12.33 9.15 20.52
CA ALA A 113 11.99 10.53 20.18
C ALA A 113 12.38 11.56 21.27
N LYS A 114 12.76 11.08 22.46
CA LYS A 114 13.17 11.89 23.62
C LYS A 114 14.37 11.30 24.34
N TYR A 115 15.22 12.18 24.89
CA TYR A 115 16.47 11.82 25.56
C TYR A 115 16.63 12.55 26.90
N ASP A 116 17.47 12.00 27.77
CA ASP A 116 17.87 12.70 28.98
C ASP A 116 18.70 13.93 28.61
N THR A 117 18.30 15.11 29.10
CA THR A 117 18.93 16.38 28.73
C THR A 117 20.41 16.43 29.11
N THR A 118 20.83 15.72 30.17
CA THR A 118 22.20 15.77 30.70
C THR A 118 23.15 14.81 30.00
N THR A 119 22.65 13.65 29.57
CA THR A 119 23.45 12.53 29.05
C THR A 119 23.21 12.24 27.57
N GLY A 120 22.05 12.59 27.04
CA GLY A 120 21.62 12.22 25.68
C GLY A 120 21.18 10.76 25.54
N HIS A 121 20.99 10.03 26.64
CA HIS A 121 20.54 8.64 26.62
C HIS A 121 19.02 8.52 26.54
N PRO A 122 18.49 7.39 26.04
CA PRO A 122 17.08 7.03 26.20
C PRO A 122 16.60 7.10 27.65
N VAL A 123 15.40 7.64 27.88
CA VAL A 123 14.80 7.87 29.22
C VAL A 123 13.68 6.91 29.59
N VAL A 124 13.19 6.13 28.64
CA VAL A 124 12.10 5.15 28.80
C VAL A 124 12.43 3.89 28.01
N ALA A 125 11.73 2.78 28.24
CA ALA A 125 11.90 1.56 27.45
C ALA A 125 11.21 1.63 26.08
N ASP A 126 11.52 0.68 25.19
CA ASP A 126 11.03 0.64 23.79
C ASP A 126 9.50 0.51 23.65
N HIS A 127 8.82 -0.03 24.67
CA HIS A 127 7.39 -0.30 24.66
C HIS A 127 6.58 0.68 25.53
N GLU A 128 7.25 1.59 26.24
CA GLU A 128 6.61 2.50 27.19
C GLU A 128 6.16 3.82 26.55
N TRP A 129 6.58 4.09 25.31
CA TRP A 129 6.31 5.35 24.64
C TRP A 129 6.17 5.19 23.12
N GLY A 130 5.40 6.10 22.51
CA GLY A 130 5.22 6.19 21.07
C GLY A 130 6.45 6.72 20.34
N HIS A 131 7.55 5.96 20.35
CA HIS A 131 8.87 6.38 19.85
C HIS A 131 8.94 6.54 18.34
N LEU A 132 8.20 5.73 17.58
CA LEU A 132 8.19 5.85 16.13
C LEU A 132 7.47 7.14 15.73
N GLN A 133 8.25 8.20 15.58
CA GLN A 133 7.84 9.55 15.16
C GLN A 133 8.72 9.95 13.97
N ILE A 134 8.22 9.71 12.76
CA ILE A 134 8.98 9.99 11.54
C ILE A 134 9.12 11.50 11.34
N ASP A 135 8.15 12.30 11.78
CA ASP A 135 8.21 13.76 11.79
C ASP A 135 9.42 14.28 12.55
N ALA A 136 9.72 13.74 13.75
CA ALA A 136 10.77 14.23 14.63
C ALA A 136 12.18 14.06 14.03
N THR A 137 12.47 12.87 13.51
CA THR A 137 13.74 12.63 12.79
C THR A 137 13.82 13.48 11.52
N SER A 138 12.69 13.63 10.81
CA SER A 138 12.65 14.38 9.55
C SER A 138 12.85 15.88 9.75
N ILE A 139 12.26 16.50 10.77
CA ILE A 139 12.47 17.93 11.05
C ILE A 139 13.91 18.21 11.47
N PHE A 140 14.54 17.30 12.23
CA PHE A 140 15.96 17.38 12.54
C PHE A 140 16.80 17.39 11.26
N MET A 141 16.54 16.46 10.34
CA MET A 141 17.26 16.34 9.07
C MET A 141 17.02 17.53 8.13
N LEU A 142 15.78 18.01 8.03
CA LEU A 142 15.42 19.18 7.24
C LEU A 142 16.16 20.43 7.74
N MET A 143 16.12 20.68 9.06
CA MET A 143 16.77 21.86 9.62
C MET A 143 18.30 21.73 9.64
N LEU A 144 18.84 20.52 9.81
CA LEU A 144 20.26 20.25 9.62
C LEU A 144 20.71 20.70 8.22
N ALA A 145 19.99 20.32 7.17
CA ALA A 145 20.30 20.69 5.80
C ALA A 145 20.29 22.23 5.60
N GLN A 146 19.24 22.91 6.07
CA GLN A 146 19.14 24.38 6.00
C GLN A 146 20.28 25.08 6.76
N MET A 147 20.59 24.61 7.98
CA MET A 147 21.64 25.20 8.82
C MET A 147 23.04 24.97 8.24
N VAL A 148 23.33 23.78 7.71
CA VAL A 148 24.59 23.49 7.00
C VAL A 148 24.71 24.38 5.76
N LYS A 149 23.64 24.51 4.96
CA LYS A 149 23.62 25.40 3.79
C LYS A 149 23.84 26.88 4.16
N SER A 150 23.37 27.32 5.34
CA SER A 150 23.62 28.67 5.87
C SER A 150 25.08 28.92 6.31
N GLY A 151 25.88 27.84 6.37
CA GLY A 151 27.32 27.85 6.70
C GLY A 151 27.67 27.40 8.12
N LEU A 152 26.73 26.80 8.88
CA LEU A 152 27.02 26.26 10.20
C LEU A 152 27.70 24.88 10.10
N PRO A 153 28.90 24.68 10.68
CA PRO A 153 29.62 23.41 10.66
C PRO A 153 29.06 22.44 11.71
N ILE A 154 27.83 21.96 11.51
CA ILE A 154 27.17 21.02 12.43
C ILE A 154 27.78 19.62 12.28
N ILE A 155 27.94 19.14 11.04
CA ILE A 155 28.62 17.89 10.72
C ILE A 155 30.11 18.17 10.58
N THR A 156 30.93 17.30 11.18
CA THR A 156 32.37 17.55 11.37
C THR A 156 33.26 16.47 10.78
N ASN A 157 32.71 15.29 10.48
CA ASN A 157 33.49 14.16 9.98
C ASN A 157 32.63 13.16 9.19
N ASN A 158 33.30 12.28 8.43
CA ASN A 158 32.63 11.28 7.58
C ASN A 158 31.79 10.26 8.35
N THR A 159 32.12 9.95 9.61
CA THR A 159 31.29 9.02 10.41
C THR A 159 29.93 9.62 10.74
N GLU A 160 29.85 10.93 10.92
CA GLU A 160 28.58 11.65 11.08
C GLU A 160 27.83 11.74 9.74
N VAL A 161 28.53 11.94 8.62
CA VAL A 161 27.94 11.88 7.27
C VAL A 161 27.28 10.52 7.04
N ASP A 162 28.01 9.43 7.25
CA ASP A 162 27.49 8.06 7.07
C ASP A 162 26.24 7.82 7.93
N PHE A 163 26.24 8.33 9.16
CA PHE A 163 25.08 8.22 10.04
C PHE A 163 23.87 8.98 9.50
N VAL A 164 24.05 10.23 9.05
CA VAL A 164 22.96 11.01 8.42
C VAL A 164 22.46 10.34 7.14
N GLN A 165 23.34 9.75 6.34
CA GLN A 165 22.98 8.95 5.17
C GLN A 165 22.15 7.71 5.54
N ASN A 166 22.39 7.09 6.71
CA ASN A 166 21.53 6.02 7.21
C ASN A 166 20.19 6.53 7.75
N LEU A 167 20.12 7.75 8.29
CA LEU A 167 18.84 8.38 8.62
C LEU A 167 18.00 8.66 7.37
N VAL A 168 18.61 8.93 6.21
CA VAL A 168 17.90 8.98 4.92
C VAL A 168 17.20 7.64 4.66
N TYR A 169 17.90 6.52 4.84
CA TYR A 169 17.31 5.18 4.64
C TYR A 169 16.27 4.80 5.70
N TYR A 170 16.36 5.41 6.89
CA TYR A 170 15.37 5.30 7.96
C TYR A 170 14.04 5.97 7.55
N ILE A 171 14.08 7.18 6.98
CA ILE A 171 12.86 7.94 6.61
C ILE A 171 12.40 7.75 5.15
N GLU A 172 13.21 7.21 4.23
CA GLU A 172 12.89 7.14 2.79
C GLU A 172 11.62 6.32 2.46
N ARG A 173 11.15 5.48 3.39
CA ARG A 173 9.93 4.67 3.24
C ARG A 173 8.72 5.26 3.97
N ALA A 174 8.77 6.51 4.43
CA ALA A 174 7.69 7.18 5.15
C ALA A 174 6.32 7.03 4.45
N TYR A 175 6.26 7.01 3.11
CA TYR A 175 5.04 6.80 2.32
C TYR A 175 4.28 5.48 2.59
N ARG A 176 4.89 4.55 3.33
CA ARG A 176 4.28 3.28 3.72
C ARG A 176 4.65 2.84 5.14
N THR A 177 5.11 3.77 5.98
CA THR A 177 5.48 3.49 7.38
C THR A 177 4.54 4.25 8.29
N PRO A 178 3.50 3.58 8.83
CA PRO A 178 2.66 4.15 9.87
C PRO A 178 3.48 4.49 11.12
N ASP A 179 3.19 5.63 11.74
CA ASP A 179 3.87 6.14 12.93
C ASP A 179 2.87 6.73 13.96
N TYR A 180 3.37 7.22 15.09
CA TYR A 180 2.52 7.85 16.12
C TYR A 180 2.18 9.31 15.81
N GLY A 181 2.78 9.89 14.77
CA GLY A 181 2.61 11.29 14.38
C GLY A 181 3.14 12.28 15.41
N ILE A 182 2.97 13.56 15.10
CA ILE A 182 3.51 14.67 15.90
C ILE A 182 2.90 14.75 17.32
N TRP A 183 1.73 14.15 17.51
CA TRP A 183 1.02 14.11 18.79
C TRP A 183 1.28 12.85 19.60
N GLU A 184 2.08 11.92 19.07
CA GLU A 184 2.55 10.73 19.80
C GLU A 184 1.43 9.72 20.14
N ARG A 185 0.36 9.71 19.34
CA ARG A 185 -0.86 8.91 19.57
C ARG A 185 -1.17 7.87 18.49
N GLY A 186 -0.72 8.10 17.26
CA GLY A 186 -1.17 7.33 16.11
C GLY A 186 -2.67 7.59 15.92
N GLU A 187 -3.50 6.56 16.05
CA GLU A 187 -4.96 6.64 15.91
C GLU A 187 -5.63 7.70 16.82
N LYS A 188 -6.73 8.29 16.35
CA LYS A 188 -7.53 9.29 17.07
C LYS A 188 -8.01 8.85 18.46
N SER A 189 -8.36 7.58 18.63
CA SER A 189 -8.76 6.97 19.92
C SER A 189 -7.59 6.76 20.88
N ASN A 190 -6.36 6.93 20.40
CA ASN A 190 -5.11 6.73 21.11
C ASN A 190 -4.99 5.33 21.73
N VAL A 191 -5.43 4.27 21.07
CA VAL A 191 -5.35 2.89 21.62
C VAL A 191 -4.01 2.19 21.34
N GLY A 192 -2.99 2.94 20.91
CA GLY A 192 -1.64 2.42 20.63
C GLY A 192 -1.42 1.93 19.20
N TYR A 193 -2.38 2.10 18.29
CA TYR A 193 -2.18 1.80 16.86
C TYR A 193 -1.57 2.99 16.12
N VAL A 194 -0.57 2.69 15.28
CA VAL A 194 0.06 3.66 14.39
C VAL A 194 -0.72 3.84 13.08
N GLU A 195 -0.68 5.05 12.53
CA GLU A 195 -1.32 5.41 11.27
C GLU A 195 -0.33 6.08 10.31
N LEU A 196 -0.65 6.09 9.03
CA LEU A 196 0.11 6.89 8.08
C LEU A 196 -0.29 8.37 8.24
N ASN A 197 0.54 9.14 8.95
CA ASN A 197 0.32 10.56 9.23
C ASN A 197 0.88 11.44 8.10
N ALA A 198 0.04 12.29 7.52
CA ALA A 198 0.38 13.19 6.44
C ALA A 198 1.42 14.22 6.88
N SER A 199 1.37 14.72 8.12
CA SER A 199 2.37 15.64 8.65
C SER A 199 3.77 15.00 8.71
N SER A 200 3.84 13.73 9.16
CA SER A 200 5.09 12.97 9.19
C SER A 200 5.64 12.72 7.78
N LEU A 201 4.77 12.31 6.86
CA LEU A 201 5.13 12.07 5.47
C LEU A 201 5.61 13.33 4.75
N GLY A 202 4.91 14.46 4.93
CA GLY A 202 5.28 15.74 4.34
C GLY A 202 6.61 16.25 4.87
N MET A 203 6.87 16.09 6.17
CA MET A 203 8.15 16.44 6.78
C MET A 203 9.29 15.57 6.24
N ALA A 204 9.08 14.25 6.12
CA ALA A 204 10.05 13.32 5.54
C ALA A 204 10.36 13.67 4.07
N LYS A 205 9.32 13.94 3.27
CA LYS A 205 9.48 14.39 1.88
C LYS A 205 10.36 15.64 1.79
N ALA A 206 10.10 16.65 2.63
CA ALA A 206 10.87 17.88 2.66
C ALA A 206 12.33 17.65 3.07
N ALA A 207 12.56 16.85 4.12
CA ALA A 207 13.90 16.51 4.59
C ALA A 207 14.73 15.80 3.50
N LEU A 208 14.13 14.80 2.84
CA LEU A 208 14.75 14.08 1.74
C LEU A 208 15.03 15.01 0.55
N THR A 209 14.12 15.93 0.23
CA THR A 209 14.33 16.92 -0.85
C THR A 209 15.47 17.88 -0.51
N ALA A 210 15.57 18.32 0.75
CA ALA A 210 16.60 19.24 1.22
C ALA A 210 18.00 18.62 1.25
N LEU A 211 18.09 17.31 1.47
CA LEU A 211 19.35 16.57 1.58
C LEU A 211 19.87 16.03 0.25
N ASP A 212 19.02 15.83 -0.76
CA ASP A 212 19.43 15.23 -2.03
C ASP A 212 20.52 16.07 -2.73
N GLY A 213 21.72 15.51 -2.85
CA GLY A 213 22.89 16.18 -3.43
C GLY A 213 23.55 17.22 -2.53
N LEU A 214 23.16 17.34 -1.25
CA LEU A 214 23.78 18.27 -0.31
C LEU A 214 25.10 17.70 0.25
N ASP A 215 26.17 18.48 0.14
CA ASP A 215 27.43 18.21 0.83
C ASP A 215 27.35 18.68 2.30
N LEU A 216 27.34 17.73 3.24
CA LEU A 216 27.21 18.03 4.66
C LEU A 216 28.43 18.67 5.30
N LEU A 217 29.61 18.56 4.68
CA LEU A 217 30.84 19.23 5.11
C LEU A 217 31.06 20.56 4.37
N GLY A 218 30.14 20.91 3.46
CA GLY A 218 30.16 22.15 2.69
C GLY A 218 31.45 22.32 1.92
N LYS A 219 32.13 23.47 2.08
CA LYS A 219 33.39 23.77 1.36
C LYS A 219 34.56 22.85 1.71
N PHE A 220 34.43 22.00 2.73
CA PHE A 220 35.46 21.07 3.18
C PHE A 220 35.15 19.61 2.79
N GLY A 221 34.05 19.38 2.06
CA GLY A 221 33.61 18.05 1.69
C GLY A 221 34.32 17.43 0.49
N SER A 222 33.93 16.20 0.20
CA SER A 222 34.33 15.40 -0.95
C SER A 222 33.11 14.69 -1.54
N GLU A 223 33.28 13.85 -2.57
CA GLU A 223 32.16 13.03 -3.08
C GLU A 223 31.53 12.18 -1.97
N HIS A 224 32.33 11.72 -1.00
CA HIS A 224 31.86 11.00 0.20
C HIS A 224 30.81 11.75 1.04
N SER A 225 30.95 13.08 1.16
CA SER A 225 30.11 13.88 2.08
C SER A 225 28.80 14.37 1.46
N ILE A 226 28.57 14.01 0.19
CA ILE A 226 27.32 14.25 -0.53
C ILE A 226 26.28 13.22 -0.08
N ILE A 227 25.11 13.71 0.30
CA ILE A 227 23.98 12.84 0.63
C ILE A 227 23.21 12.45 -0.63
N HIS A 228 22.91 11.17 -0.75
CA HIS A 228 22.20 10.59 -1.88
C HIS A 228 20.80 10.13 -1.46
N VAL A 229 19.77 10.58 -2.18
CA VAL A 229 18.38 10.16 -1.98
C VAL A 229 17.88 9.41 -3.20
N VAL A 230 17.17 8.30 -2.99
CA VAL A 230 16.55 7.56 -4.10
C VAL A 230 15.32 8.34 -4.61
N PRO A 231 15.30 8.80 -5.86
CA PRO A 231 14.29 9.70 -6.40
C PRO A 231 12.89 9.05 -6.49
N ASP A 232 12.84 7.73 -6.65
CA ASP A 232 11.58 6.99 -6.63
C ASP A 232 10.86 7.08 -5.29
N ASN A 233 11.60 7.10 -4.18
CA ASN A 233 11.01 7.21 -2.85
C ASN A 233 10.41 8.62 -2.62
N LEU A 234 11.07 9.67 -3.14
CA LEU A 234 10.53 11.04 -3.12
C LEU A 234 9.24 11.16 -3.93
N ALA A 235 9.19 10.60 -5.14
CA ALA A 235 8.00 10.61 -5.97
C ALA A 235 6.84 9.85 -5.31
N LEU A 236 7.12 8.70 -4.67
CA LEU A 236 6.10 7.95 -3.92
C LEU A 236 5.60 8.72 -2.69
N ALA A 237 6.47 9.42 -1.97
CA ALA A 237 6.07 10.29 -0.87
C ALA A 237 5.16 11.43 -1.35
N GLU A 238 5.46 12.03 -2.49
CA GLU A 238 4.63 13.07 -3.11
C GLU A 238 3.24 12.55 -3.55
N ILE A 239 3.19 11.42 -4.26
CA ILE A 239 1.93 10.79 -4.69
C ILE A 239 1.07 10.44 -3.47
N THR A 240 1.69 9.88 -2.44
CA THR A 240 1.01 9.46 -1.22
C THR A 240 0.47 10.65 -0.45
N LEU A 241 1.28 11.69 -0.26
CA LEU A 241 0.88 12.90 0.43
C LEU A 241 -0.32 13.56 -0.26
N ASN A 242 -0.26 13.72 -1.59
CA ASN A 242 -1.36 14.31 -2.36
C ASN A 242 -2.65 13.47 -2.29
N SER A 243 -2.54 12.15 -2.09
CA SER A 243 -3.69 11.25 -1.96
C SER A 243 -4.30 11.26 -0.55
N LEU A 244 -3.51 11.58 0.48
CA LEU A 244 -3.98 11.67 1.86
C LEU A 244 -4.71 12.99 2.12
N LEU A 245 -4.12 14.09 1.66
CA LEU A 245 -4.61 15.45 1.93
C LEU A 245 -6.04 15.66 1.40
N PRO A 246 -6.87 16.46 2.11
CA PRO A 246 -6.53 17.25 3.29
C PRO A 246 -6.52 16.47 4.62
N ARG A 247 -6.75 15.16 4.60
CA ARG A 247 -6.75 14.35 5.81
C ARG A 247 -5.35 14.16 6.35
N GLU A 248 -5.25 14.12 7.67
CA GLU A 248 -4.01 13.79 8.36
C GLU A 248 -3.75 12.29 8.35
N SER A 249 -4.79 11.47 8.56
CA SER A 249 -4.68 10.01 8.64
C SER A 249 -6.05 9.37 8.40
N VAL A 250 -6.15 8.04 8.54
CA VAL A 250 -7.40 7.30 8.35
C VAL A 250 -8.48 7.76 9.33
N THR A 251 -8.13 7.95 10.61
CA THR A 251 -9.09 8.38 11.64
C THR A 251 -9.16 9.89 11.86
N LYS A 252 -8.23 10.67 11.30
CA LYS A 252 -8.20 12.13 11.44
C LYS A 252 -8.45 12.81 10.09
N GLU A 253 -9.67 13.31 9.93
CA GLU A 253 -10.10 13.98 8.71
C GLU A 253 -9.39 15.31 8.42
N ILE A 254 -8.80 15.95 9.44
CA ILE A 254 -8.00 17.17 9.36
C ILE A 254 -7.16 17.32 10.64
N ASP A 255 -6.00 17.95 10.55
CA ASP A 255 -5.12 18.25 11.69
C ASP A 255 -4.34 19.55 11.46
N SER A 256 -4.16 20.37 12.49
CA SER A 256 -3.37 21.61 12.44
C SER A 256 -1.87 21.35 12.29
N ALA A 257 -1.39 20.13 12.58
CA ALA A 257 -0.04 19.66 12.28
C ALA A 257 0.35 19.85 10.81
N LEU A 258 -0.63 19.81 9.90
CA LEU A 258 -0.45 20.03 8.48
C LEU A 258 0.13 21.42 8.16
N LEU A 259 -0.05 22.42 9.04
CA LEU A 259 0.57 23.75 8.88
C LEU A 259 2.09 23.68 8.80
N SER A 260 2.72 22.69 9.46
CA SER A 260 4.17 22.49 9.45
C SER A 260 4.71 21.99 8.10
N ILE A 261 3.84 21.39 7.27
CA ILE A 261 4.23 20.87 5.94
C ILE A 261 3.67 21.70 4.79
N VAL A 262 2.58 22.44 5.01
CA VAL A 262 1.98 23.37 4.04
C VAL A 262 2.93 24.53 3.76
N GLY A 263 3.51 25.09 4.82
CA GLY A 263 4.42 26.21 4.76
C GLY A 263 5.72 25.92 5.49
N PHE A 264 6.25 26.90 6.22
CA PHE A 264 7.48 26.75 6.96
C PHE A 264 7.33 25.69 8.07
N PRO A 265 8.29 24.76 8.23
CA PRO A 265 9.57 24.70 7.52
C PRO A 265 9.57 23.84 6.24
N ALA A 266 8.59 22.97 6.02
CA ALA A 266 8.71 21.88 5.05
C ALA A 266 8.34 22.25 3.60
N PHE A 267 7.36 23.12 3.39
CA PHE A 267 6.84 23.52 2.06
C PHE A 267 6.48 22.34 1.13
N ALA A 268 6.09 21.20 1.70
CA ALA A 268 6.05 19.90 1.05
C ALA A 268 4.94 19.73 0.00
N ILE A 269 3.89 20.55 0.01
CA ILE A 269 2.72 20.40 -0.88
C ILE A 269 2.88 21.23 -2.14
N SER A 270 3.37 20.64 -3.24
CA SER A 270 3.72 21.34 -4.49
C SER A 270 2.52 22.00 -5.20
N ASP A 271 1.35 21.37 -5.15
CA ASP A 271 0.12 21.85 -5.78
C ASP A 271 -0.46 23.05 -5.01
N LYS A 272 -0.73 24.16 -5.72
CA LYS A 272 -1.23 25.40 -5.10
C LYS A 272 -2.69 25.29 -4.68
N GLY A 273 -3.55 24.65 -5.49
CA GLY A 273 -4.97 24.49 -5.19
C GLY A 273 -5.18 23.59 -3.98
N LEU A 274 -4.54 22.41 -3.97
CA LEU A 274 -4.58 21.50 -2.83
C LEU A 274 -4.07 22.17 -1.54
N ARG A 275 -3.02 22.98 -1.63
CA ARG A 275 -2.48 23.73 -0.48
C ARG A 275 -3.49 24.75 0.07
N GLU A 276 -4.19 25.46 -0.81
CA GLU A 276 -5.22 26.42 -0.44
C GLU A 276 -6.44 25.72 0.20
N ASP A 277 -6.85 24.57 -0.36
CA ASP A 277 -7.92 23.74 0.20
C ASP A 277 -7.58 23.26 1.61
N VAL A 278 -6.36 22.74 1.82
CA VAL A 278 -5.88 22.32 3.15
C VAL A 278 -5.90 23.49 4.15
N LEU A 279 -5.39 24.65 3.77
CA LEU A 279 -5.39 25.83 4.64
C LEU A 279 -6.80 26.30 4.98
N SER A 280 -7.71 26.29 4.00
CA SER A 280 -9.11 26.62 4.18
C SER A 280 -9.77 25.67 5.19
N ASP A 281 -9.56 24.36 5.03
CA ASP A 281 -10.10 23.35 5.93
C ASP A 281 -9.59 23.48 7.37
N ILE A 282 -8.28 23.72 7.56
CA ILE A 282 -7.70 23.95 8.89
C ILE A 282 -8.33 25.19 9.53
N ARG A 283 -8.39 26.32 8.80
CA ARG A 283 -8.93 27.59 9.32
C ARG A 283 -10.41 27.54 9.65
N THR A 284 -11.19 26.83 8.83
CA THR A 284 -12.65 26.74 9.01
C THR A 284 -13.06 25.72 10.07
N LYS A 285 -12.41 24.56 10.12
CA LYS A 285 -12.80 23.45 11.01
C LYS A 285 -12.10 23.50 12.37
N LEU A 286 -10.85 23.97 12.42
CA LEU A 286 -10.02 23.92 13.63
C LEU A 286 -9.75 25.28 14.25
N GLY A 287 -10.03 26.38 13.53
CA GLY A 287 -9.80 27.74 14.02
C GLY A 287 -10.66 28.10 15.23
N GLY A 288 -10.04 28.75 16.22
CA GLY A 288 -10.68 29.28 17.42
C GLY A 288 -10.22 30.71 17.73
N ASN A 289 -10.62 31.23 18.90
CA ASN A 289 -10.32 32.62 19.30
C ASN A 289 -8.91 32.79 19.89
N HIS A 290 -8.32 31.72 20.44
CA HIS A 290 -7.01 31.72 21.09
C HIS A 290 -5.97 30.86 20.35
N GLY A 291 -6.34 30.28 19.20
CA GLY A 291 -5.47 29.39 18.45
C GLY A 291 -6.27 28.47 17.54
N TYR A 292 -5.72 27.28 17.27
CA TYR A 292 -6.42 26.22 16.56
C TYR A 292 -6.47 24.96 17.42
N LYS A 293 -7.51 24.15 17.25
CA LYS A 293 -7.56 22.79 17.78
C LYS A 293 -6.49 21.95 17.08
N ARG A 294 -5.92 20.93 17.75
CA ARG A 294 -4.98 20.01 17.08
C ARG A 294 -5.70 19.23 15.98
N PHE A 295 -6.76 18.53 16.34
CA PHE A 295 -7.71 17.89 15.43
C PHE A 295 -9.09 17.87 16.08
N LEU A 296 -10.13 17.56 15.29
CA LEU A 296 -11.50 17.52 15.82
C LEU A 296 -11.67 16.42 16.86
N ARG A 297 -12.42 16.68 17.93
CA ARG A 297 -12.67 15.77 19.05
C ARG A 297 -11.42 15.32 19.81
N ASP A 298 -10.40 16.17 19.83
CA ASP A 298 -9.22 15.96 20.65
C ASP A 298 -9.52 16.27 22.12
N GLY A 299 -9.37 15.28 22.99
CA GLY A 299 -9.62 15.40 24.43
C GLY A 299 -8.45 15.92 25.25
N HIS A 300 -7.28 16.08 24.65
CA HIS A 300 -6.05 16.34 25.38
C HIS A 300 -6.09 17.65 26.18
N GLN A 301 -5.87 17.51 27.49
CA GLN A 301 -5.94 18.53 28.53
C GLN A 301 -7.28 19.27 28.59
N THR A 302 -8.37 18.70 28.03
CA THR A 302 -9.71 19.25 28.28
C THR A 302 -10.05 19.07 29.76
N ALA A 303 -10.88 19.96 30.32
CA ALA A 303 -11.22 19.92 31.75
C ALA A 303 -11.97 18.66 32.20
N VAL A 304 -12.46 17.85 31.25
CA VAL A 304 -13.17 16.58 31.48
C VAL A 304 -12.35 15.36 31.06
N GLU A 305 -11.10 15.54 30.65
CA GLU A 305 -10.21 14.42 30.36
C GLU A 305 -9.81 13.71 31.65
N ASP A 306 -9.94 12.38 31.64
CA ASP A 306 -9.41 11.52 32.70
C ASP A 306 -7.88 11.41 32.58
N GLN A 307 -7.16 12.20 33.37
CA GLN A 307 -5.70 12.27 33.30
C GLN A 307 -4.99 11.02 33.84
N GLY A 308 -5.71 10.11 34.52
CA GLY A 308 -5.14 8.86 35.04
C GLY A 308 -5.01 7.75 34.00
N ARG A 309 -5.48 7.96 32.76
CA ARG A 309 -5.62 6.92 31.75
C ARG A 309 -5.07 7.36 30.39
N HIS A 310 -4.14 6.57 29.85
CA HIS A 310 -3.50 6.88 28.56
C HIS A 310 -4.43 6.72 27.34
N PHE A 311 -5.41 5.82 27.40
CA PHE A 311 -6.25 5.42 26.25
C PHE A 311 -7.72 5.81 26.46
N TYR A 312 -8.38 6.35 25.44
CA TYR A 312 -9.78 6.74 25.53
C TYR A 312 -10.73 5.52 25.45
N ASN A 313 -11.88 5.63 26.11
CA ASN A 313 -12.94 4.62 26.09
C ASN A 313 -13.80 4.79 24.83
N GLU A 314 -14.56 3.76 24.48
CA GLU A 314 -15.59 3.86 23.46
C GLU A 314 -16.54 5.04 23.79
N GLU A 315 -16.84 5.87 22.77
CA GLU A 315 -17.66 7.09 22.86
C GLU A 315 -17.03 8.34 23.53
N GLU A 316 -15.89 8.24 24.21
CA GLU A 316 -15.28 9.36 24.95
C GLU A 316 -14.92 10.55 24.02
N LEU A 317 -14.50 10.28 22.78
CA LEU A 317 -14.23 11.31 21.77
C LEU A 317 -15.44 12.24 21.52
N LYS A 318 -16.68 11.74 21.66
CA LYS A 318 -17.88 12.56 21.48
C LYS A 318 -18.03 13.60 22.60
N ILE A 319 -17.50 13.33 23.79
CA ILE A 319 -17.55 14.24 24.93
C ILE A 319 -16.70 15.48 24.67
N PHE A 320 -15.58 15.33 23.96
CA PHE A 320 -14.65 16.42 23.67
C PHE A 320 -15.06 17.32 22.50
N ALA A 321 -16.07 16.92 21.73
CA ALA A 321 -16.58 17.72 20.63
C ALA A 321 -16.96 19.13 21.12
N ASP A 322 -16.48 20.13 20.38
CA ASP A 322 -16.72 21.56 20.57
C ASP A 322 -16.05 22.19 21.80
N ILE A 323 -15.38 21.42 22.64
CA ILE A 323 -14.62 21.90 23.81
C ILE A 323 -13.12 21.64 23.72
N GLU A 324 -12.64 21.17 22.57
CA GLU A 324 -11.23 20.84 22.34
C GLU A 324 -10.34 22.06 22.63
N CYS A 325 -9.17 21.83 23.23
CA CYS A 325 -8.23 22.89 23.59
C CYS A 325 -7.74 23.67 22.35
N GLU A 326 -7.58 24.98 22.49
CA GLU A 326 -7.06 25.85 21.45
C GLU A 326 -5.56 26.10 21.67
N TRP A 327 -4.74 25.85 20.65
CA TRP A 327 -3.28 25.96 20.73
C TRP A 327 -2.79 27.22 19.99
N PRO A 328 -2.22 28.20 20.71
CA PRO A 328 -1.63 29.41 20.12
C PRO A 328 -0.48 29.13 19.15
N LEU A 329 0.19 27.98 19.30
CA LEU A 329 1.27 27.51 18.45
C LEU A 329 0.95 27.67 16.96
N PHE A 330 -0.26 27.34 16.54
CA PHE A 330 -0.64 27.35 15.13
C PHE A 330 -0.77 28.76 14.53
N TYR A 331 -1.08 29.79 15.35
CA TYR A 331 -0.95 31.17 14.89
C TYR A 331 0.50 31.55 14.57
N THR A 332 1.48 30.95 15.24
CA THR A 332 2.90 31.23 14.96
C THR A 332 3.34 30.68 13.61
N TYR A 333 2.82 29.51 13.20
CA TYR A 333 2.99 29.00 11.84
C TYR A 333 2.37 29.93 10.81
N GLU A 334 1.13 30.39 11.04
CA GLU A 334 0.43 31.31 10.15
C GLU A 334 1.15 32.66 10.02
N LEU A 335 1.70 33.20 11.11
CA LEU A 335 2.51 34.42 11.10
C LEU A 335 3.74 34.26 10.19
N ILE A 336 4.47 33.15 10.30
CA ILE A 336 5.65 32.88 9.47
C ILE A 336 5.23 32.65 8.01
N ASN A 337 4.17 31.87 7.78
CA ASN A 337 3.66 31.58 6.44
C ASN A 337 3.16 32.83 5.72
N ALA A 338 2.53 33.76 6.44
CA ALA A 338 2.14 35.06 5.90
C ALA A 338 3.36 35.89 5.49
N ALA A 339 4.44 35.86 6.29
CA ALA A 339 5.69 36.52 5.95
C ALA A 339 6.37 35.93 4.70
N PHE A 340 6.43 34.59 4.58
CA PHE A 340 6.89 33.90 3.36
C PHE A 340 6.05 34.23 2.14
N SER A 341 4.73 34.36 2.31
CA SER A 341 3.79 34.75 1.26
C SER A 341 3.84 36.25 0.92
N ARG A 342 4.66 37.04 1.64
CA ARG A 342 4.75 38.50 1.54
C ARG A 342 3.42 39.22 1.75
N ASP A 343 2.52 38.62 2.54
CA ASP A 343 1.23 39.22 2.90
C ASP A 343 1.37 40.03 4.19
N ALA A 344 1.60 41.34 4.05
CA ALA A 344 1.75 42.25 5.18
C ALA A 344 0.48 42.36 6.03
N VAL A 345 -0.71 42.23 5.43
CA VAL A 345 -2.00 42.34 6.14
C VAL A 345 -2.21 41.12 7.02
N ALA A 346 -2.01 39.91 6.47
CA ALA A 346 -2.09 38.68 7.24
C ALA A 346 -1.01 38.63 8.33
N THR A 347 0.23 39.07 8.02
CA THR A 347 1.34 39.11 8.99
C THR A 347 0.99 39.96 10.21
N GLU A 348 0.47 41.17 10.01
CA GLU A 348 0.03 42.04 11.11
C GLU A 348 -1.19 41.49 11.85
N SER A 349 -2.13 40.89 11.14
CA SER A 349 -3.33 40.27 11.72
C SER A 349 -2.96 39.13 12.69
N PHE A 350 -2.14 38.17 12.25
CA PHE A 350 -1.71 37.06 13.10
C PHE A 350 -0.78 37.51 14.23
N TYR A 351 0.11 38.48 13.98
CA TYR A 351 0.91 39.07 15.04
C TYR A 351 0.02 39.64 16.16
N LYS A 352 -1.02 40.39 15.78
CA LYS A 352 -1.97 40.96 16.74
C LYS A 352 -2.73 39.87 17.51
N LYS A 353 -3.25 38.86 16.82
CA LYS A 353 -3.93 37.71 17.45
C LYS A 353 -3.07 37.04 18.51
N ILE A 354 -1.77 36.85 18.23
CA ILE A 354 -0.83 36.27 19.20
C ILE A 354 -0.60 37.23 20.38
N THR A 355 -0.40 38.53 20.12
CA THR A 355 -0.15 39.50 21.20
C THR A 355 -1.33 39.68 22.14
N ASP A 356 -2.55 39.55 21.63
CA ASP A 356 -3.79 39.68 22.42
C ASP A 356 -3.98 38.53 23.43
N ILE A 357 -3.29 37.39 23.23
CA ILE A 357 -3.36 36.19 24.07
C ILE A 357 -2.05 35.89 24.81
N LEU A 358 -1.11 36.84 24.89
CA LEU A 358 0.12 36.66 25.67
C LEU A 358 -0.15 36.74 27.16
N ILE A 359 0.55 35.91 27.94
CA ILE A 359 0.53 35.94 29.39
C ILE A 359 1.79 36.65 29.89
N GLU A 360 1.61 37.77 30.58
CA GLU A 360 2.72 38.52 31.17
C GLU A 360 3.27 37.80 32.42
N LYS A 361 4.52 37.35 32.35
CA LYS A 361 5.27 36.80 33.50
C LYS A 361 6.66 37.42 33.55
N LYS A 362 7.05 37.94 34.72
CA LYS A 362 8.37 38.56 34.98
C LYS A 362 8.75 39.64 33.94
N GLY A 363 7.77 40.38 33.41
CA GLY A 363 7.96 41.46 32.42
C GLY A 363 8.22 40.97 30.98
N ALA A 364 7.86 39.72 30.67
CA ALA A 364 7.85 39.19 29.32
C ALA A 364 6.46 38.60 29.00
N GLY A 365 5.92 38.93 27.82
CA GLY A 365 4.76 38.26 27.25
C GLY A 365 5.14 36.88 26.74
N LEU A 366 4.52 35.85 27.33
CA LEU A 366 4.79 34.44 27.10
C LEU A 366 3.59 33.74 26.46
N ILE A 367 3.86 32.83 25.53
CA ILE A 367 2.82 32.02 24.87
C ILE A 367 2.57 30.75 25.68
N PRO A 368 1.36 30.51 26.20
CA PRO A 368 1.01 29.23 26.84
C PRO A 368 0.95 28.11 25.81
N GLU A 369 1.05 26.85 26.26
CA GLU A 369 0.87 25.68 25.40
C GLU A 369 -0.53 25.64 24.78
N LEU A 370 -1.57 25.80 25.60
CA LEU A 370 -2.96 25.75 25.17
C LEU A 370 -3.92 26.53 26.08
N TYR A 371 -5.13 26.74 25.56
CA TYR A 371 -6.27 27.38 26.21
C TYR A 371 -7.45 26.42 26.38
N ILE A 372 -7.93 26.28 27.63
CA ILE A 372 -8.91 25.28 28.08
C ILE A 372 -10.26 25.96 28.37
N VAL A 373 -11.36 25.29 28.03
CA VAL A 373 -12.71 25.68 28.48
C VAL A 373 -12.86 25.35 29.97
N PRO A 374 -13.19 26.32 30.85
CA PRO A 374 -13.42 26.05 32.27
C PRO A 374 -14.54 25.02 32.48
N LEU A 375 -14.41 24.18 33.51
CA LEU A 375 -15.35 23.09 33.78
C LEU A 375 -16.80 23.58 33.93
N ASP A 376 -17.00 24.75 34.56
CA ASP A 376 -18.32 25.37 34.77
C ASP A 376 -18.92 26.02 33.49
N LYS A 377 -18.15 26.09 32.39
CA LYS A 377 -18.53 26.72 31.13
C LYS A 377 -18.72 25.74 29.97
N ILE A 378 -18.45 24.45 30.18
CA ILE A 378 -18.53 23.41 29.16
C ILE A 378 -19.93 23.33 28.52
N ASP A 379 -20.99 23.33 29.32
CA ASP A 379 -22.35 23.19 28.80
C ASP A 379 -22.77 24.37 27.92
N ASP A 380 -22.29 25.57 28.23
CA ASP A 380 -22.59 26.78 27.45
C ASP A 380 -21.74 26.85 26.18
N GLU A 381 -20.46 26.44 26.23
CA GLU A 381 -19.61 26.28 25.05
C GLU A 381 -20.22 25.25 24.07
N LYS A 382 -20.71 24.10 24.56
CA LYS A 382 -21.35 23.09 23.70
C LYS A 382 -22.64 23.57 23.05
N LYS A 383 -23.39 24.48 23.68
CA LYS A 383 -24.61 25.07 23.09
C LYS A 383 -24.27 26.09 21.99
N ALA A 384 -23.17 26.82 22.16
CA ALA A 384 -22.70 27.83 21.22
C ALA A 384 -21.17 27.80 21.14
N PRO A 385 -20.58 26.96 20.26
CA PRO A 385 -19.13 26.79 20.19
C PRO A 385 -18.39 28.10 19.94
N GLY A 386 -17.27 28.32 20.66
CA GLY A 386 -16.48 29.55 20.59
C GLY A 386 -17.05 30.75 21.36
N SER A 387 -18.08 30.55 22.18
CA SER A 387 -18.73 31.62 22.95
C SER A 387 -18.06 31.91 24.29
N GLN A 388 -17.35 30.93 24.86
CA GLN A 388 -16.77 31.04 26.20
C GLN A 388 -15.32 31.53 26.18
N SER A 389 -14.95 32.29 27.20
CA SER A 389 -13.55 32.66 27.44
C SER A 389 -12.77 31.45 27.96
N ARG A 390 -11.55 31.23 27.46
CA ARG A 390 -10.71 30.10 27.83
C ARG A 390 -9.58 30.52 28.75
N LEU A 391 -9.07 29.59 29.56
CA LEU A 391 -7.97 29.82 30.49
C LEU A 391 -6.68 29.18 29.97
N PRO A 392 -5.51 29.83 30.11
CA PRO A 392 -4.24 29.23 29.73
C PRO A 392 -3.90 28.08 30.69
N ASN A 393 -3.23 27.04 30.18
CA ASN A 393 -2.70 25.96 31.03
C ASN A 393 -1.45 26.40 31.83
N GLU A 394 -0.91 25.50 32.64
CA GLU A 394 0.23 25.81 33.51
C GLU A 394 1.57 25.95 32.76
N ASN A 395 1.69 25.35 31.58
CA ASN A 395 2.90 25.31 30.76
C ASN A 395 3.12 26.64 30.02
N ILE A 396 3.73 27.61 30.71
CA ILE A 396 3.96 28.97 30.21
C ILE A 396 5.43 29.38 30.42
N PRO A 397 6.24 29.54 29.35
CA PRO A 397 5.87 29.41 27.94
C PRO A 397 6.02 27.97 27.42
N LEU A 398 5.27 27.62 26.38
CA LEU A 398 5.69 26.57 25.46
C LEU A 398 6.85 27.10 24.60
N VAL A 399 8.05 26.54 24.80
CA VAL A 399 9.29 27.07 24.19
C VAL A 399 9.25 26.99 22.66
N TRP A 400 8.67 25.93 22.10
CA TRP A 400 8.43 25.79 20.67
C TRP A 400 7.64 26.98 20.09
N ALA A 401 6.44 27.24 20.63
CA ALA A 401 5.60 28.35 20.17
C ALA A 401 6.30 29.71 20.38
N GLN A 402 7.00 29.87 21.50
CA GLN A 402 7.72 31.11 21.80
C GLN A 402 8.85 31.38 20.80
N SER A 403 9.58 30.34 20.38
CA SER A 403 10.64 30.42 19.37
C SER A 403 10.07 30.83 18.01
N LEU A 404 9.02 30.15 17.52
CA LEU A 404 8.39 30.48 16.25
C LEU A 404 7.79 31.90 16.26
N PHE A 405 7.20 32.35 17.37
CA PHE A 405 6.73 33.72 17.50
C PHE A 405 7.86 34.74 17.40
N TYR A 406 9.02 34.50 18.04
CA TYR A 406 10.17 35.40 17.89
C TYR A 406 10.73 35.39 16.47
N LEU A 407 10.74 34.24 15.80
CA LEU A 407 11.14 34.13 14.41
C LEU A 407 10.21 34.96 13.50
N GLY A 408 8.89 34.75 13.60
CA GLY A 408 7.88 35.51 12.87
C GLY A 408 7.90 37.01 13.21
N SER A 409 8.17 37.37 14.47
CA SER A 409 8.33 38.76 14.89
C SER A 409 9.54 39.42 14.24
N MET A 410 10.67 38.72 14.11
CA MET A 410 11.87 39.24 13.44
C MET A 410 11.66 39.43 11.93
N LEU A 411 10.90 38.53 11.28
CA LEU A 411 10.48 38.66 9.89
C LEU A 411 9.58 39.90 9.70
N ARG A 412 8.52 40.02 10.50
CA ARG A 412 7.63 41.19 10.53
C ARG A 412 8.40 42.50 10.75
N ASP A 413 9.35 42.47 11.68
CA ASP A 413 10.18 43.61 12.06
C ASP A 413 11.20 44.03 10.98
N ASN A 414 11.29 43.28 9.87
CA ASN A 414 12.28 43.40 8.80
C ASN A 414 13.74 43.31 9.30
N LEU A 415 13.95 42.54 10.37
CA LEU A 415 15.28 42.25 10.91
C LEU A 415 15.91 41.02 10.25
N LEU A 416 15.06 40.12 9.75
CA LEU A 416 15.40 38.85 9.14
C LEU A 416 14.63 38.74 7.82
N SER A 417 15.25 38.21 6.76
CA SER A 417 14.55 37.88 5.51
C SER A 417 14.18 36.40 5.44
N VAL A 418 13.23 36.07 4.58
CA VAL A 418 12.78 34.69 4.34
C VAL A 418 13.90 33.83 3.73
N ASP A 419 14.70 34.41 2.83
CA ASP A 419 15.84 33.72 2.18
C ASP A 419 16.93 33.32 3.19
N GLN A 420 17.06 34.05 4.30
CA GLN A 420 17.99 33.70 5.37
C GLN A 420 17.51 32.48 6.19
N LEU A 421 16.21 32.17 6.16
CA LEU A 421 15.63 31.00 6.83
C LEU A 421 15.40 29.81 5.91
N ASP A 422 15.48 30.03 4.60
CA ASP A 422 15.36 28.99 3.59
C ASP A 422 16.49 29.11 2.54
N PRO A 423 17.76 28.93 2.94
CA PRO A 423 18.91 29.00 2.02
C PRO A 423 18.93 27.90 0.95
N LEU A 424 18.09 26.86 1.09
CA LEU A 424 17.86 25.83 0.06
C LEU A 424 16.72 26.20 -0.90
N HIS A 425 16.04 27.32 -0.68
CA HIS A 425 14.93 27.81 -1.50
C HIS A 425 13.79 26.79 -1.67
N LEU A 426 13.48 26.01 -0.64
CA LEU A 426 12.37 25.05 -0.65
C LEU A 426 11.00 25.71 -0.83
N HIS A 427 10.85 26.97 -0.40
CA HIS A 427 9.64 27.76 -0.63
C HIS A 427 9.48 28.18 -2.09
N GLU A 428 10.60 28.33 -2.82
CA GLU A 428 10.60 28.65 -4.24
C GLU A 428 10.28 27.38 -5.02
N ARG A 429 9.26 27.47 -5.88
CA ARG A 429 8.83 26.35 -6.70
C ARG A 429 9.12 26.71 -8.15
N PRO A 430 10.29 26.33 -8.69
CA PRO A 430 10.51 26.51 -10.12
C PRO A 430 9.44 25.73 -10.88
N ASP A 431 8.96 26.30 -11.98
CA ASP A 431 8.05 25.57 -12.87
C ASP A 431 8.78 24.30 -13.35
N LEU A 432 8.13 23.16 -13.16
CA LEU A 432 8.67 21.87 -13.63
C LEU A 432 8.75 21.91 -15.15
N VAL A 433 9.97 21.97 -15.68
CA VAL A 433 10.22 21.79 -17.11
C VAL A 433 9.93 20.32 -17.43
N LYS A 434 8.91 20.10 -18.25
CA LYS A 434 8.56 18.75 -18.70
C LYS A 434 9.71 18.18 -19.54
N PRO A 435 10.23 16.97 -19.20
CA PRO A 435 11.40 16.43 -19.88
C PRO A 435 11.04 15.86 -21.25
N THR A 436 12.02 15.79 -22.14
CA THR A 436 12.02 14.88 -23.28
C THR A 436 12.74 13.59 -22.87
N ILE A 437 12.12 12.43 -23.07
CA ILE A 437 12.69 11.14 -22.67
C ILE A 437 13.54 10.56 -23.80
N GLN A 438 14.75 10.10 -23.48
CA GLN A 438 15.65 9.45 -24.43
C GLN A 438 15.52 7.93 -24.32
N VAL A 439 15.39 7.25 -25.46
CA VAL A 439 15.29 5.78 -25.53
C VAL A 439 16.35 5.23 -26.48
N ALA A 440 17.14 4.28 -26.01
CA ALA A 440 18.11 3.53 -26.81
C ALA A 440 17.74 2.04 -26.82
N LEU A 441 17.74 1.43 -28.01
CA LEU A 441 17.49 -0.01 -28.18
C LEU A 441 18.80 -0.73 -28.47
N ILE A 442 19.05 -1.82 -27.75
CA ILE A 442 20.27 -2.63 -27.84
C ILE A 442 19.86 -4.04 -28.28
N SER A 443 20.50 -4.58 -29.32
CA SER A 443 20.33 -5.98 -29.74
C SER A 443 21.37 -6.87 -29.09
N GLN A 444 20.94 -8.05 -28.63
CA GLN A 444 21.80 -9.04 -27.99
C GLN A 444 22.91 -9.58 -28.91
N THR A 445 22.66 -9.69 -30.22
CA THR A 445 23.64 -10.22 -31.18
C THR A 445 23.64 -9.42 -32.47
N ARG A 446 24.76 -9.46 -33.20
CA ARG A 446 24.89 -8.84 -34.53
C ARG A 446 23.89 -9.41 -35.54
N LYS A 447 23.58 -10.70 -35.46
CA LYS A 447 22.56 -11.34 -36.31
C LYS A 447 21.19 -10.71 -36.08
N MET A 448 20.81 -10.56 -34.82
CA MET A 448 19.55 -9.95 -34.41
C MET A 448 19.46 -8.48 -34.84
N GLN A 449 20.55 -7.72 -34.72
CA GLN A 449 20.61 -6.33 -35.19
C GLN A 449 20.26 -6.21 -36.69
N ILE A 450 20.86 -7.07 -37.52
CA ILE A 450 20.61 -7.09 -38.97
C ILE A 450 19.15 -7.46 -39.26
N GLU A 451 18.62 -8.46 -38.57
CA GLU A 451 17.22 -8.87 -38.67
C GLU A 451 16.27 -7.73 -38.32
N LEU A 452 16.46 -7.09 -37.15
CA LEU A 452 15.66 -5.95 -36.70
C LEU A 452 15.75 -4.74 -37.65
N SER A 453 16.94 -4.45 -38.19
CA SER A 453 17.14 -3.35 -39.14
C SER A 453 16.36 -3.58 -40.44
N SER A 454 16.34 -4.82 -40.96
CA SER A 454 15.49 -5.17 -42.11
C SER A 454 13.99 -5.00 -41.84
N HIS A 455 13.62 -4.89 -40.56
CA HIS A 455 12.26 -4.68 -40.08
C HIS A 455 11.97 -3.23 -39.65
N GLY A 456 12.88 -2.28 -39.88
CA GLY A 456 12.73 -0.85 -39.54
C GLY A 456 13.13 -0.50 -38.10
N ILE A 457 13.71 -1.44 -37.35
CA ILE A 457 14.11 -1.26 -35.95
C ILE A 457 15.63 -1.09 -35.89
N ASN A 458 16.09 0.13 -35.59
CA ASN A 458 17.50 0.47 -35.48
C ASN A 458 18.04 0.26 -34.05
N THR A 459 18.96 -0.69 -33.87
CA THR A 459 19.56 -0.95 -32.56
C THR A 459 21.07 -0.87 -32.58
N ASP A 460 21.68 -0.60 -31.44
CA ASP A 460 23.11 -0.83 -31.23
C ASP A 460 23.35 -2.30 -30.88
N CYS A 461 24.44 -2.90 -31.39
CA CYS A 461 24.82 -4.24 -30.95
C CYS A 461 25.54 -4.15 -29.61
N ILE A 462 25.24 -5.05 -28.66
CA ILE A 462 25.93 -5.07 -27.36
C ILE A 462 27.46 -5.16 -27.51
N ASP A 463 27.94 -5.84 -28.56
CA ASP A 463 29.37 -5.98 -28.88
C ASP A 463 30.02 -4.71 -29.46
N ASP A 464 29.22 -3.77 -29.98
CA ASP A 464 29.70 -2.51 -30.57
C ASP A 464 29.78 -1.37 -29.53
N ILE A 465 29.33 -1.61 -28.29
CA ILE A 465 29.30 -0.59 -27.24
C ILE A 465 30.73 -0.35 -26.73
N PRO A 466 31.19 0.91 -26.66
CA PRO A 466 32.53 1.24 -26.16
C PRO A 466 32.78 0.68 -24.76
N PRO A 467 34.00 0.19 -24.45
CA PRO A 467 34.32 -0.42 -23.15
C PRO A 467 34.25 0.56 -21.97
N GLU A 468 34.24 1.87 -22.22
CA GLU A 468 34.00 2.90 -21.21
C GLU A 468 32.54 2.92 -20.73
N ILE A 469 31.63 2.37 -21.53
CA ILE A 469 30.20 2.25 -21.24
C ILE A 469 29.90 0.81 -20.82
N GLN A 470 29.27 0.67 -19.66
CA GLN A 470 28.90 -0.62 -19.07
C GLN A 470 27.38 -0.72 -19.00
N ILE A 471 26.82 -1.82 -19.50
CA ILE A 471 25.39 -2.09 -19.33
C ILE A 471 25.20 -2.87 -18.03
N CYS A 472 24.23 -2.44 -17.23
CA CYS A 472 23.93 -3.07 -15.94
C CYS A 472 22.43 -3.27 -15.73
N THR A 473 22.11 -4.15 -14.78
CA THR A 473 20.75 -4.36 -14.28
C THR A 473 20.43 -3.41 -13.12
N PRO A 474 19.13 -3.16 -12.84
CA PRO A 474 18.71 -2.45 -11.63
C PRO A 474 19.22 -3.08 -10.34
N GLU A 475 19.35 -4.42 -10.29
CA GLU A 475 19.88 -5.17 -9.16
C GLU A 475 21.36 -4.86 -8.90
N GLN A 476 22.18 -4.77 -9.95
CA GLN A 476 23.58 -4.37 -9.85
C GLN A 476 23.73 -2.95 -9.30
N ILE A 477 22.96 -1.99 -9.81
CA ILE A 477 22.98 -0.62 -9.26
C ILE A 477 22.45 -0.60 -7.81
N ALA A 478 21.45 -1.41 -7.46
CA ALA A 478 20.99 -1.51 -6.08
C ALA A 478 22.09 -1.99 -5.11
N GLN A 479 23.00 -2.85 -5.55
CA GLN A 479 24.19 -3.25 -4.78
C GLN A 479 25.20 -2.10 -4.62
N LEU A 480 25.33 -1.22 -5.62
CA LEU A 480 26.16 -0.01 -5.50
C LEU A 480 25.64 0.90 -4.38
N TYR A 481 24.33 1.16 -4.37
CA TYR A 481 23.72 1.98 -3.31
C TYR A 481 23.87 1.37 -1.92
N GLN A 482 24.10 0.07 -1.79
CA GLN A 482 24.37 -0.56 -0.50
C GLN A 482 25.68 -0.07 0.12
N GLN A 483 26.67 0.33 -0.69
CA GLN A 483 27.95 0.85 -0.20
C GLN A 483 27.82 2.24 0.44
N ILE A 484 26.82 3.01 0.01
CA ILE A 484 26.59 4.37 0.47
C ILE A 484 26.11 4.34 1.94
N GLY A 485 26.81 5.08 2.80
CA GLY A 485 26.56 5.11 4.25
C GLY A 485 27.06 3.86 5.00
N GLN A 486 27.88 2.99 4.41
CA GLN A 486 28.51 1.90 5.16
C GLN A 486 29.50 2.44 6.17
N ASN A 487 29.32 2.07 7.45
CA ASN A 487 30.24 2.47 8.51
C ASN A 487 30.49 1.35 9.50
N ARG A 488 31.71 0.77 9.43
CA ARG A 488 32.12 -0.33 10.32
C ARG A 488 32.22 0.08 11.79
N LYS A 489 32.50 1.35 12.11
CA LYS A 489 32.62 1.81 13.50
C LYS A 489 31.27 1.89 14.20
N LEU A 490 30.21 2.17 13.45
CA LEU A 490 28.83 2.24 13.93
C LEU A 490 28.02 0.96 13.65
N ASN A 491 28.63 -0.06 13.04
CA ASN A 491 27.96 -1.28 12.58
C ASN A 491 26.79 -1.01 11.60
N LEU A 492 26.95 -0.02 10.72
CA LEU A 492 25.95 0.35 9.71
C LEU A 492 26.29 -0.28 8.37
N SER A 493 25.33 -0.99 7.78
CA SER A 493 25.47 -1.71 6.51
C SER A 493 25.21 -0.86 5.26
N GLY A 494 24.88 0.43 5.42
CA GLY A 494 24.43 1.29 4.33
C GLY A 494 22.98 1.00 3.91
N ARG A 495 22.63 1.23 2.65
CA ARG A 495 21.25 1.00 2.18
C ARG A 495 20.95 -0.51 2.10
N PRO A 496 19.84 -1.03 2.66
CA PRO A 496 19.42 -2.39 2.38
C PRO A 496 19.24 -2.60 0.88
N VAL A 497 19.63 -3.76 0.36
CA VAL A 497 19.49 -4.08 -1.06
C VAL A 497 18.00 -4.10 -1.42
N ARG A 498 17.57 -3.02 -2.05
CA ARG A 498 16.19 -2.78 -2.48
C ARG A 498 16.24 -2.36 -3.94
N ARG A 499 15.38 -2.98 -4.75
CA ARG A 499 15.24 -2.67 -6.17
C ARG A 499 15.00 -1.16 -6.39
N LEU A 500 15.65 -0.63 -7.41
CA LEU A 500 15.46 0.72 -7.92
C LEU A 500 14.37 0.73 -9.00
N LYS A 501 13.67 1.85 -9.16
CA LYS A 501 12.60 1.97 -10.15
C LYS A 501 12.98 3.00 -11.22
N SER A 502 12.03 3.24 -12.12
CA SER A 502 12.24 3.94 -13.38
C SER A 502 12.83 5.35 -13.22
N LEU A 503 12.59 6.10 -12.13
CA LEU A 503 13.29 7.39 -11.98
C LEU A 503 14.79 7.14 -11.75
N ALA A 504 15.16 6.33 -10.76
CA ALA A 504 16.56 6.07 -10.47
C ALA A 504 17.28 5.40 -11.64
N THR A 505 16.67 4.39 -12.27
CA THR A 505 17.29 3.62 -13.36
C THR A 505 17.38 4.40 -14.66
N SER A 506 16.63 5.49 -14.84
CA SER A 506 16.72 6.36 -16.02
C SER A 506 17.83 7.42 -15.95
N ARG A 507 18.86 7.17 -15.13
CA ARG A 507 20.06 7.99 -14.98
C ARG A 507 21.28 7.21 -15.44
N LEU A 508 22.34 7.93 -15.77
CA LEU A 508 23.66 7.36 -15.98
C LEU A 508 24.45 7.39 -14.68
N PHE A 509 25.24 6.36 -14.43
CA PHE A 509 26.05 6.23 -13.23
C PHE A 509 27.52 6.27 -13.60
N VAL A 510 28.29 7.22 -13.06
CA VAL A 510 29.73 7.31 -13.31
C VAL A 510 30.47 6.72 -12.12
N ILE A 511 31.20 5.62 -12.35
CA ILE A 511 31.90 4.87 -11.31
C ILE A 511 33.33 4.60 -11.79
N ARG A 512 34.32 5.20 -11.12
CA ARG A 512 35.75 5.12 -11.47
C ARG A 512 35.98 5.43 -12.95
N ASP A 513 35.46 6.58 -13.37
CA ASP A 513 35.54 7.12 -14.74
C ASP A 513 34.88 6.27 -15.84
N LYS A 514 34.14 5.21 -15.47
CA LYS A 514 33.30 4.44 -16.40
C LYS A 514 31.83 4.84 -16.26
N THR A 515 31.14 4.89 -17.39
CA THR A 515 29.70 5.22 -17.43
C THR A 515 28.89 3.94 -17.45
N TYR A 516 27.92 3.81 -16.55
CA TYR A 516 27.02 2.67 -16.47
C TYR A 516 25.62 3.11 -16.88
N ILE A 517 25.01 2.34 -17.78
CA ILE A 517 23.64 2.54 -18.24
C ILE A 517 22.80 1.38 -17.72
N CYS A 518 21.71 1.72 -17.03
CA CYS A 518 20.82 0.72 -16.45
C CYS A 518 19.73 0.32 -17.47
N LEU A 519 19.51 -0.98 -17.62
CA LEU A 519 18.46 -1.51 -18.48
C LEU A 519 17.07 -1.30 -17.87
N ALA A 520 16.08 -1.07 -18.74
CA ALA A 520 14.69 -0.90 -18.39
C ALA A 520 14.10 -2.17 -17.76
N LEU A 521 13.55 -2.02 -16.56
CA LEU A 521 13.05 -3.14 -15.75
C LEU A 521 11.98 -4.01 -16.46
N PRO A 522 10.97 -3.47 -17.20
CA PRO A 522 9.94 -4.30 -17.82
C PRO A 522 10.47 -5.42 -18.71
N PHE A 523 11.62 -5.22 -19.34
CA PHE A 523 12.18 -6.15 -20.33
C PHE A 523 13.23 -7.11 -19.74
N LEU A 524 13.52 -7.01 -18.44
CA LEU A 524 14.47 -7.87 -17.73
C LEU A 524 13.80 -8.98 -16.90
N GLU A 525 12.52 -8.81 -16.56
CA GLU A 525 11.81 -9.71 -15.65
C GLU A 525 11.51 -11.06 -16.32
N LYS A 526 12.05 -12.17 -15.77
CA LYS A 526 11.79 -13.54 -16.27
C LYS A 526 11.03 -14.44 -15.29
N GLU A 527 10.87 -14.00 -14.04
CA GLU A 527 10.37 -14.88 -12.96
C GLU A 527 8.86 -15.11 -13.01
N PHE A 528 8.09 -14.17 -13.56
CA PHE A 528 6.63 -14.23 -13.65
C PHE A 528 6.17 -14.11 -15.12
N TYR A 529 5.10 -14.82 -15.47
CA TYR A 529 4.75 -15.09 -16.86
C TYR A 529 4.20 -13.89 -17.64
N LEU A 530 3.89 -12.78 -16.96
CA LEU A 530 3.48 -11.54 -17.59
C LEU A 530 4.52 -11.05 -18.63
N ALA A 531 5.77 -11.42 -18.46
CA ALA A 531 6.85 -11.09 -19.38
C ALA A 531 6.80 -11.81 -20.74
N PHE A 532 5.99 -12.87 -20.90
CA PHE A 532 5.81 -13.54 -22.20
C PHE A 532 4.84 -12.77 -23.13
N ASP A 533 4.10 -11.80 -22.60
CA ASP A 533 3.16 -10.97 -23.36
C ASP A 533 3.84 -9.64 -23.75
N SER A 534 4.29 -9.53 -25.00
CA SER A 534 4.95 -8.34 -25.53
C SER A 534 4.07 -7.10 -25.48
N LYS A 535 2.76 -7.23 -25.71
CA LYS A 535 1.82 -6.11 -25.62
C LYS A 535 1.70 -5.60 -24.20
N PHE A 536 1.63 -6.51 -23.23
CA PHE A 536 1.64 -6.16 -21.81
C PHE A 536 2.93 -5.46 -21.40
N LEU A 537 4.10 -5.97 -21.84
CA LEU A 537 5.40 -5.35 -21.56
C LEU A 537 5.50 -3.94 -22.15
N ILE A 538 5.04 -3.74 -23.39
CA ILE A 538 5.04 -2.43 -24.03
C ILE A 538 4.07 -1.48 -23.32
N ALA A 539 2.87 -1.92 -22.96
CA ALA A 539 1.93 -1.12 -22.19
C ALA A 539 2.53 -0.70 -20.83
N ARG A 540 3.22 -1.61 -20.14
CA ARG A 540 3.96 -1.31 -18.90
C ARG A 540 5.08 -0.30 -19.14
N PHE A 541 5.86 -0.45 -20.21
CA PHE A 541 6.90 0.50 -20.59
C PHE A 541 6.33 1.91 -20.85
N LYS A 542 5.22 2.02 -21.57
CA LYS A 542 4.53 3.32 -21.77
C LYS A 542 4.08 3.94 -20.44
N ASN A 543 3.61 3.13 -19.49
CA ASN A 543 3.27 3.62 -18.15
C ASN A 543 4.49 4.08 -17.36
N GLU A 544 5.65 3.43 -17.52
CA GLU A 544 6.91 3.87 -16.91
C GLU A 544 7.40 5.19 -17.52
N ILE A 545 7.31 5.36 -18.85
CA ILE A 545 7.55 6.64 -19.53
C ILE A 545 6.64 7.72 -18.96
N ALA A 546 5.34 7.47 -18.83
CA ALA A 546 4.38 8.41 -18.25
C ALA A 546 4.69 8.75 -16.78
N TYR A 547 5.16 7.77 -16.01
CA TYR A 547 5.62 8.00 -14.64
C TYR A 547 6.87 8.88 -14.59
N ILE A 548 7.89 8.59 -15.41
CA ILE A 548 9.10 9.42 -15.52
C ILE A 548 8.72 10.84 -15.93
N TYR A 549 7.95 11.01 -17.00
CA TYR A 549 7.52 12.33 -17.50
C TYR A 549 6.77 13.16 -16.44
N ARG A 550 5.96 12.52 -15.59
CA ARG A 550 5.21 13.19 -14.51
C ARG A 550 6.09 13.62 -13.35
N HIS A 551 7.10 12.82 -12.99
CA HIS A 551 7.84 12.94 -11.73
C HIS A 551 9.32 13.28 -11.86
N TRP A 552 9.85 13.40 -13.08
CA TRP A 552 11.21 13.84 -13.31
C TRP A 552 11.37 15.32 -12.97
N LYS A 553 12.36 15.62 -12.13
CA LYS A 553 12.69 16.96 -11.63
C LYS A 553 14.00 17.53 -12.19
N PRO A 554 15.04 16.73 -12.51
CA PRO A 554 16.26 17.28 -13.12
C PRO A 554 15.99 17.98 -14.46
N GLN A 555 16.81 18.98 -14.79
CA GLN A 555 16.74 19.65 -16.09
C GLN A 555 17.32 18.79 -17.22
N GLN A 556 18.27 17.92 -16.91
CA GLN A 556 18.83 16.95 -17.85
C GLN A 556 17.80 15.89 -18.22
N ARG A 557 18.00 15.21 -19.35
CA ARG A 557 17.04 14.24 -19.88
C ARG A 557 17.13 12.90 -19.13
N PRO A 558 15.99 12.25 -18.88
CA PRO A 558 15.96 10.84 -18.49
C PRO A 558 16.31 9.95 -19.69
N THR A 559 17.11 8.92 -19.44
CA THR A 559 17.61 8.00 -20.47
C THR A 559 17.23 6.58 -20.15
N ILE A 560 16.61 5.88 -21.10
CA ILE A 560 16.19 4.49 -20.95
C ILE A 560 16.87 3.62 -21.99
N ALA A 561 17.50 2.53 -21.57
CA ALA A 561 18.09 1.53 -22.45
C ALA A 561 17.29 0.22 -22.39
N ILE A 562 16.94 -0.36 -23.54
CA ILE A 562 16.21 -1.63 -23.63
C ILE A 562 17.07 -2.64 -24.37
N LEU A 563 17.33 -3.79 -23.75
CA LEU A 563 18.00 -4.92 -24.38
C LEU A 563 16.94 -5.85 -25.01
N LEU A 564 16.94 -5.93 -26.33
CA LEU A 564 16.12 -6.86 -27.10
C LEU A 564 16.83 -8.22 -27.19
N THR A 565 16.14 -9.26 -26.73
CA THR A 565 16.59 -10.66 -26.77
C THR A 565 15.79 -11.47 -27.79
N GLU A 566 16.32 -12.60 -28.25
CA GLU A 566 15.62 -13.45 -29.24
C GLU A 566 14.22 -13.87 -28.76
N GLY A 567 14.07 -14.16 -27.47
CA GLY A 567 12.79 -14.55 -26.86
C GLY A 567 11.72 -13.44 -26.93
N LEU A 568 12.11 -12.18 -26.76
CA LEU A 568 11.20 -11.03 -26.85
C LEU A 568 10.73 -10.80 -28.30
N ILE A 569 11.63 -10.96 -29.27
CA ILE A 569 11.36 -10.63 -30.67
C ILE A 569 10.62 -11.73 -31.42
N LYS A 570 10.91 -13.01 -31.17
CA LYS A 570 10.33 -14.14 -31.94
C LYS A 570 8.81 -14.08 -32.08
N HIS A 571 8.09 -13.65 -31.03
CA HIS A 571 6.63 -13.52 -31.03
C HIS A 571 6.12 -12.08 -30.79
N GLY A 572 7.03 -11.10 -30.59
CA GLY A 572 6.71 -9.71 -30.28
C GLY A 572 7.18 -8.70 -31.34
N LEU A 573 7.80 -9.15 -32.43
CA LEU A 573 8.38 -8.30 -33.47
C LEU A 573 7.42 -7.23 -34.01
N GLN A 574 6.15 -7.57 -34.24
CA GLN A 574 5.16 -6.60 -34.70
C GLN A 574 4.86 -5.55 -33.62
N ASP A 575 4.68 -5.96 -32.36
CA ASP A 575 4.39 -5.01 -31.28
C ASP A 575 5.59 -4.03 -31.07
N PHE A 576 6.83 -4.51 -31.22
CA PHE A 576 8.02 -3.66 -31.15
C PHE A 576 8.17 -2.74 -32.37
N ARG A 577 7.75 -3.16 -33.57
CA ARG A 577 7.66 -2.27 -34.73
C ARG A 577 6.69 -1.13 -34.47
N ASP A 578 5.49 -1.45 -33.98
CA ASP A 578 4.46 -0.45 -33.68
C ASP A 578 4.98 0.57 -32.64
N LEU A 579 5.71 0.09 -31.61
CA LEU A 579 6.35 0.96 -30.63
C LEU A 579 7.44 1.86 -31.26
N VAL A 580 8.29 1.31 -32.14
CA VAL A 580 9.34 2.08 -32.81
C VAL A 580 8.77 3.10 -33.79
N ASP A 581 7.71 2.75 -34.52
CA ASP A 581 7.00 3.67 -35.40
C ASP A 581 6.41 4.85 -34.63
N GLU A 582 5.86 4.60 -33.44
CA GLU A 582 5.41 5.65 -32.52
C GLU A 582 6.59 6.51 -32.02
N MET A 583 7.70 5.91 -31.58
CA MET A 583 8.90 6.66 -31.16
C MET A 583 9.51 7.51 -32.29
N ASN A 584 9.46 7.04 -33.53
CA ASN A 584 9.91 7.78 -34.71
C ASN A 584 9.01 9.00 -35.02
N GLN A 585 7.79 9.05 -34.49
CA GLN A 585 6.93 10.25 -34.52
C GLN A 585 7.31 11.27 -33.43
N CYS A 586 8.40 11.01 -32.69
CA CYS A 586 8.92 11.84 -31.59
C CYS A 586 7.98 11.96 -30.39
N HIS A 587 6.96 11.11 -30.29
CA HIS A 587 6.05 11.06 -29.15
C HIS A 587 5.61 9.63 -28.83
N ILE A 588 5.39 9.31 -27.55
CA ILE A 588 4.58 8.16 -27.15
C ILE A 588 3.38 8.71 -26.41
N ASN A 589 2.17 8.42 -26.91
CA ASN A 589 0.97 9.19 -26.55
C ASN A 589 1.25 10.71 -26.69
N ASP A 590 1.13 11.49 -25.61
CA ASP A 590 1.42 12.92 -25.58
C ASP A 590 2.82 13.28 -25.01
N ILE A 591 3.71 12.29 -24.88
CA ILE A 591 5.00 12.44 -24.20
C ILE A 591 6.12 12.56 -25.23
N PRO A 592 6.95 13.62 -25.21
CA PRO A 592 8.03 13.79 -26.16
C PRO A 592 9.15 12.75 -25.95
N ILE A 593 9.50 12.03 -27.02
CA ILE A 593 10.52 10.97 -27.06
C ILE A 593 11.61 11.31 -28.06
N VAL A 594 12.85 10.96 -27.73
CA VAL A 594 13.99 10.91 -28.65
C VAL A 594 14.52 9.49 -28.68
N TYR A 595 14.35 8.82 -29.82
CA TYR A 595 14.91 7.51 -30.09
C TYR A 595 16.24 7.64 -30.84
N THR A 596 17.33 7.18 -30.24
CA THR A 596 18.70 7.49 -30.71
C THR A 596 19.72 6.45 -30.24
N PRO A 597 20.88 6.30 -30.91
CA PRO A 597 21.96 5.43 -30.46
C PRO A 597 22.50 5.77 -29.07
N ILE A 598 23.12 4.79 -28.42
CA ILE A 598 23.66 4.89 -27.06
C ILE A 598 24.79 5.92 -26.93
N SER A 599 25.51 6.23 -28.01
CA SER A 599 26.54 7.27 -28.02
C SER A 599 25.94 8.67 -27.83
N ASP A 600 24.74 8.89 -28.37
CA ASP A 600 24.13 10.20 -28.48
C ASP A 600 23.33 10.54 -27.21
N VAL A 601 22.85 9.52 -26.49
CA VAL A 601 22.15 9.72 -25.21
C VAL A 601 23.03 10.30 -24.10
N LEU A 602 24.36 10.17 -24.19
CA LEU A 602 25.27 10.49 -23.07
C LEU A 602 25.35 11.98 -22.73
N THR A 603 25.23 12.86 -23.73
CA THR A 603 25.56 14.29 -23.59
C THR A 603 24.51 15.08 -22.80
N GLU A 604 23.24 14.70 -22.93
CA GLU A 604 22.12 15.41 -22.32
C GLU A 604 21.51 14.66 -21.12
N ALA A 605 22.00 13.44 -20.83
CA ALA A 605 21.49 12.60 -19.78
C ALA A 605 21.84 13.11 -18.38
N LYS A 606 20.95 12.83 -17.41
CA LYS A 606 21.27 13.02 -15.99
C LYS A 606 22.30 11.99 -15.54
N GLN A 607 23.45 12.48 -15.05
CA GLN A 607 24.51 11.67 -14.46
C GLN A 607 24.49 11.73 -12.92
N GLU A 608 24.83 10.62 -12.28
CA GLU A 608 25.14 10.47 -10.86
C GLU A 608 26.58 9.98 -10.70
N ASN A 609 27.36 10.67 -9.87
CA ASN A 609 28.78 10.39 -9.70
C ASN A 609 29.01 9.57 -8.42
N PHE A 610 29.76 8.47 -8.55
CA PHE A 610 30.05 7.51 -7.49
C PHE A 610 31.50 7.02 -7.60
N ASN A 611 32.47 7.91 -7.86
CA ASN A 611 33.84 7.49 -8.17
C ASN A 611 34.60 6.92 -6.97
N GLU A 612 34.19 7.27 -5.76
CA GLU A 612 34.76 6.72 -4.52
C GLU A 612 34.30 5.28 -4.21
N LEU A 613 33.23 4.77 -4.87
CA LEU A 613 32.70 3.43 -4.60
C LEU A 613 33.51 2.33 -5.30
N GLU A 614 33.36 1.10 -4.81
CA GLU A 614 33.90 -0.07 -5.49
C GLU A 614 33.10 -0.35 -6.77
N ALA A 615 33.82 -0.58 -7.87
CA ALA A 615 33.21 -0.92 -9.15
C ALA A 615 32.43 -2.23 -9.03
N ILE A 616 31.33 -2.30 -9.75
CA ILE A 616 30.47 -3.48 -9.79
C ILE A 616 31.08 -4.50 -10.75
N GLU A 617 31.13 -5.77 -10.36
CA GLU A 617 31.43 -6.84 -11.31
C GLU A 617 30.26 -6.99 -12.29
N VAL A 618 30.42 -6.40 -13.46
CA VAL A 618 29.53 -6.65 -14.60
C VAL A 618 30.02 -7.94 -15.25
N GLY A 619 29.48 -9.08 -14.80
CA GLY A 619 29.58 -10.33 -15.55
C GLY A 619 29.00 -10.14 -16.97
N THR A 620 29.29 -11.05 -17.90
CA THR A 620 28.74 -10.96 -19.27
C THR A 620 27.21 -11.05 -19.20
N LEU A 621 26.52 -9.90 -19.21
CA LEU A 621 25.06 -9.79 -19.11
C LEU A 621 24.36 -10.69 -20.15
N ALA A 622 24.98 -10.81 -21.34
CA ALA A 622 24.57 -11.72 -22.39
C ALA A 622 24.53 -13.20 -21.96
N ARG A 623 25.55 -13.69 -21.22
CA ARG A 623 25.61 -15.08 -20.73
C ARG A 623 24.61 -15.37 -19.62
N GLN A 624 24.27 -14.37 -18.79
CA GLN A 624 23.24 -14.54 -17.76
C GLN A 624 21.83 -14.59 -18.35
N LEU A 625 21.64 -14.05 -19.56
CA LEU A 625 20.36 -14.06 -20.26
C LEU A 625 20.18 -15.25 -21.21
N GLU A 626 21.26 -15.95 -21.57
CA GLU A 626 21.29 -17.24 -22.29
C GLU A 626 20.96 -18.40 -21.34
N ILE A 627 19.68 -18.63 -21.06
CA ILE A 627 19.25 -19.93 -20.53
C ILE A 627 18.83 -20.75 -21.75
N GLU A 628 19.69 -21.67 -22.17
CA GLU A 628 19.29 -22.72 -23.11
C GLU A 628 18.18 -23.55 -22.46
N PRO A 629 17.01 -23.70 -23.10
CA PRO A 629 15.90 -24.43 -22.50
C PRO A 629 16.31 -25.89 -22.25
N THR A 630 16.14 -26.35 -21.01
CA THR A 630 16.24 -27.78 -20.72
C THR A 630 15.11 -28.51 -21.45
N SER A 631 15.42 -29.70 -21.96
CA SER A 631 14.48 -30.50 -22.73
C SER A 631 14.47 -31.94 -22.23
N TYR A 632 13.59 -32.20 -21.26
CA TYR A 632 13.34 -33.49 -20.65
C TYR A 632 12.15 -34.21 -21.31
N LEU A 633 11.11 -33.45 -21.73
CA LEU A 633 9.86 -33.98 -22.27
C LEU A 633 9.73 -33.80 -23.79
N ALA A 634 8.95 -34.68 -24.42
CA ALA A 634 8.52 -34.54 -25.81
C ALA A 634 7.74 -33.23 -26.04
N TYR A 635 7.81 -32.71 -27.25
CA TYR A 635 7.27 -31.39 -27.61
C TYR A 635 6.62 -31.40 -29.00
N THR A 636 5.52 -30.67 -29.14
CA THR A 636 4.87 -30.32 -30.41
C THR A 636 4.44 -28.86 -30.37
N GLU A 637 4.36 -28.21 -31.54
CA GLU A 637 3.81 -26.85 -31.66
C GLU A 637 2.28 -26.81 -31.55
N GLU A 638 1.61 -27.96 -31.63
CA GLU A 638 0.15 -28.09 -31.57
C GLU A 638 -0.29 -28.74 -30.25
N SER A 639 -0.82 -27.94 -29.31
CA SER A 639 -1.41 -28.42 -28.05
C SER A 639 -2.88 -28.03 -27.95
N ALA A 640 -3.73 -28.93 -27.44
CA ALA A 640 -5.18 -28.73 -27.36
C ALA A 640 -5.72 -29.04 -25.95
N PRO A 641 -6.74 -28.31 -25.47
CA PRO A 641 -7.39 -28.58 -24.19
C PRO A 641 -7.92 -30.02 -24.10
N LEU A 642 -7.86 -30.59 -22.90
CA LEU A 642 -8.38 -31.94 -22.63
C LEU A 642 -9.91 -31.95 -22.57
N SER A 643 -10.50 -33.12 -22.83
CA SER A 643 -11.90 -33.37 -22.48
C SER A 643 -12.04 -33.65 -20.99
N ASN A 644 -13.23 -33.43 -20.42
CA ASN A 644 -13.53 -33.74 -19.02
C ASN A 644 -13.21 -35.21 -18.66
N GLU A 645 -13.44 -36.14 -19.59
CA GLU A 645 -13.17 -37.57 -19.41
C GLU A 645 -11.67 -37.84 -19.25
N MET A 646 -10.83 -37.20 -20.07
CA MET A 646 -9.37 -37.36 -19.99
C MET A 646 -8.79 -36.72 -18.72
N GLU A 647 -9.33 -35.58 -18.28
CA GLU A 647 -8.90 -34.96 -17.03
C GLU A 647 -9.22 -35.84 -15.82
N LEU A 648 -10.44 -36.39 -15.76
CA LEU A 648 -10.86 -37.33 -14.73
C LEU A 648 -10.03 -38.60 -14.74
N GLU A 649 -9.73 -39.13 -15.93
CA GLU A 649 -8.87 -40.30 -16.08
C GLU A 649 -7.50 -40.06 -15.43
N ILE A 650 -6.87 -38.92 -15.70
CA ILE A 650 -5.56 -38.56 -15.13
C ILE A 650 -5.64 -38.40 -13.60
N GLU A 651 -6.71 -37.82 -13.06
CA GLU A 651 -6.88 -37.63 -11.61
C GLU A 651 -6.98 -38.96 -10.84
N VAL A 652 -7.62 -39.97 -11.43
CA VAL A 652 -7.88 -41.26 -10.80
C VAL A 652 -6.67 -42.21 -10.88
N ILE A 653 -5.68 -41.94 -11.74
CA ILE A 653 -4.46 -42.75 -11.78
C ILE A 653 -3.67 -42.57 -10.49
N ASP A 654 -3.49 -43.68 -9.75
CA ASP A 654 -2.79 -43.68 -8.47
C ASP A 654 -1.30 -44.04 -8.54
N SER A 655 -0.86 -44.60 -9.67
CA SER A 655 0.51 -45.10 -9.85
C SER A 655 1.44 -44.00 -10.37
N GLU A 656 2.50 -43.70 -9.61
CA GLU A 656 3.57 -42.79 -10.02
C GLU A 656 4.19 -43.20 -11.36
N ASP A 657 4.54 -44.48 -11.51
CA ASP A 657 5.17 -44.98 -12.75
C ASP A 657 4.30 -44.78 -13.99
N VAL A 658 2.98 -44.97 -13.87
CA VAL A 658 2.02 -44.80 -14.97
C VAL A 658 1.91 -43.32 -15.34
N LEU A 659 1.86 -42.42 -14.36
CA LEU A 659 1.85 -40.99 -14.59
C LEU A 659 3.17 -40.51 -15.21
N ALA A 660 4.32 -41.01 -14.74
CA ALA A 660 5.64 -40.67 -15.29
C ALA A 660 5.80 -41.15 -16.75
N ASP A 661 5.35 -42.36 -17.08
CA ASP A 661 5.36 -42.86 -18.46
C ASP A 661 4.41 -42.08 -19.37
N ARG A 662 3.21 -41.74 -18.88
CA ARG A 662 2.26 -40.90 -19.64
C ARG A 662 2.81 -39.50 -19.87
N LEU A 663 3.46 -38.91 -18.86
CA LEU A 663 4.13 -37.61 -18.96
C LEU A 663 5.26 -37.62 -19.99
N ARG A 664 6.07 -38.68 -20.01
CA ARG A 664 7.17 -38.86 -20.97
C ARG A 664 6.69 -38.98 -22.42
N THR A 665 5.57 -39.65 -22.63
CA THR A 665 5.04 -39.94 -23.98
C THR A 665 4.15 -38.84 -24.53
N SER A 666 3.49 -38.07 -23.67
CA SER A 666 2.65 -36.96 -24.11
C SER A 666 3.49 -35.82 -24.67
N ALA A 667 3.05 -35.24 -25.78
CA ALA A 667 3.58 -33.98 -26.32
C ALA A 667 2.60 -32.80 -26.07
N ASN A 668 1.40 -33.06 -25.53
CA ASN A 668 0.37 -32.05 -25.30
C ASN A 668 0.59 -31.37 -23.96
N LEU A 669 0.86 -30.06 -23.98
CA LEU A 669 1.15 -29.29 -22.76
C LEU A 669 0.00 -29.27 -21.75
N TYR A 670 -1.26 -29.38 -22.20
CA TYR A 670 -2.43 -29.50 -21.31
C TYR A 670 -2.44 -30.83 -20.54
N GLU A 671 -2.04 -31.91 -21.19
CA GLU A 671 -1.94 -33.22 -20.55
C GLU A 671 -0.75 -33.27 -19.59
N GLN A 672 0.41 -32.79 -20.04
CA GLN A 672 1.63 -32.79 -19.24
C GLN A 672 1.44 -31.98 -17.94
N ILE A 673 0.83 -30.79 -18.00
CA ILE A 673 0.61 -29.99 -16.79
C ILE A 673 -0.41 -30.63 -15.84
N LYS A 674 -1.45 -31.30 -16.38
CA LYS A 674 -2.45 -32.00 -15.55
C LYS A 674 -1.85 -33.21 -14.83
N ILE A 675 -0.93 -33.93 -15.48
CA ILE A 675 -0.17 -35.00 -14.85
C ILE A 675 0.75 -34.46 -13.74
N LEU A 676 1.44 -33.35 -14.01
CA LEU A 676 2.28 -32.71 -13.00
C LEU A 676 1.48 -32.17 -11.82
N ASP A 677 0.29 -31.61 -12.04
CA ASP A 677 -0.64 -31.18 -10.98
C ASP A 677 -0.96 -32.34 -10.03
N ASN A 678 -1.27 -33.52 -10.60
CA ASN A 678 -1.49 -34.74 -9.83
C ASN A 678 -0.23 -35.17 -9.04
N LEU A 679 0.92 -35.31 -9.73
CA LEU A 679 2.18 -35.74 -9.10
C LEU A 679 2.67 -34.76 -8.01
N THR A 680 2.65 -33.46 -8.27
CA THR A 680 3.13 -32.44 -7.32
C THR A 680 2.20 -32.30 -6.12
N THR A 681 0.89 -32.47 -6.30
CA THR A 681 -0.07 -32.48 -5.18
C THR A 681 0.16 -33.69 -4.25
N ARG A 682 0.57 -34.84 -4.79
CA ARG A 682 0.83 -36.06 -4.00
C ARG A 682 2.20 -36.09 -3.33
N TYR A 683 3.25 -35.69 -4.06
CA TYR A 683 4.64 -35.92 -3.64
C TYR A 683 5.45 -34.64 -3.37
N GLY A 684 4.94 -33.47 -3.80
CA GLY A 684 5.64 -32.18 -3.71
C GLY A 684 6.68 -31.96 -4.82
N LEU A 685 7.05 -30.69 -5.03
CA LEU A 685 7.95 -30.27 -6.13
C LEU A 685 9.36 -30.86 -6.10
N ASN A 686 9.89 -31.16 -4.92
CA ASN A 686 11.25 -31.67 -4.76
C ASN A 686 11.36 -33.18 -5.00
N HIS A 687 10.22 -33.86 -5.21
CA HIS A 687 10.19 -35.29 -5.51
C HIS A 687 10.79 -35.56 -6.89
N LYS A 688 11.51 -36.67 -7.03
CA LYS A 688 12.18 -37.06 -8.27
C LYS A 688 11.48 -38.22 -8.94
N ILE A 689 11.28 -38.10 -10.24
CA ILE A 689 10.73 -39.17 -11.09
C ILE A 689 11.75 -39.55 -12.17
N LYS A 690 11.62 -40.77 -12.70
CA LYS A 690 12.46 -41.24 -13.79
C LYS A 690 11.86 -40.87 -15.15
N ILE A 691 12.59 -40.08 -15.93
CA ILE A 691 12.27 -39.78 -17.34
C ILE A 691 13.49 -40.10 -18.19
N ALA A 692 13.33 -41.01 -19.16
CA ALA A 692 14.38 -41.43 -20.09
C ALA A 692 15.72 -41.80 -19.41
N ASP A 693 15.63 -42.64 -18.36
CA ASP A 693 16.75 -43.12 -17.53
C ASP A 693 17.47 -42.04 -16.67
N GLN A 694 16.92 -40.83 -16.58
CA GLN A 694 17.39 -39.77 -15.69
C GLN A 694 16.40 -39.53 -14.53
N GLU A 695 16.92 -39.34 -13.32
CA GLU A 695 16.13 -38.88 -12.17
C GLU A 695 16.08 -37.34 -12.16
N ILE A 696 14.90 -36.79 -12.41
CA ILE A 696 14.67 -35.36 -12.49
C ILE A 696 13.59 -34.98 -11.48
N ASP A 697 13.78 -33.88 -10.76
CA ASP A 697 12.77 -33.37 -9.84
C ASP A 697 11.57 -32.75 -10.58
N LEU A 698 10.38 -32.85 -9.97
CA LEU A 698 9.15 -32.30 -10.53
C LEU A 698 9.23 -30.79 -10.72
N GLN A 699 10.02 -30.07 -9.91
CA GLN A 699 10.27 -28.63 -10.07
C GLN A 699 10.93 -28.31 -11.42
N SER A 700 11.96 -29.04 -11.81
CA SER A 700 12.69 -28.85 -13.06
C SER A 700 11.79 -29.15 -14.27
N ILE A 701 10.99 -30.21 -14.20
CA ILE A 701 10.03 -30.56 -15.28
C ILE A 701 8.91 -29.53 -15.37
N THR A 702 8.37 -29.08 -14.23
CA THR A 702 7.33 -28.03 -14.21
C THR A 702 7.88 -26.69 -14.73
N THR A 703 9.15 -26.38 -14.44
CA THR A 703 9.83 -25.19 -14.95
C THR A 703 9.99 -25.25 -16.47
N GLU A 704 10.34 -26.41 -17.03
CA GLU A 704 10.38 -26.62 -18.47
C GLU A 704 9.01 -26.39 -19.13
N ILE A 705 7.92 -26.93 -18.56
CA ILE A 705 6.56 -26.69 -19.07
C ILE A 705 6.17 -25.22 -18.97
N TYR A 706 6.47 -24.57 -17.84
CA TYR A 706 6.23 -23.14 -17.63
C TYR A 706 6.88 -22.30 -18.72
N GLU A 707 8.17 -22.52 -19.00
CA GLU A 707 8.89 -21.76 -20.04
C GLU A 707 8.37 -22.05 -21.44
N ARG A 708 8.10 -23.32 -21.78
CA ARG A 708 7.58 -23.72 -23.09
C ARG A 708 6.21 -23.12 -23.35
N ALA A 709 5.27 -23.34 -22.43
CA ALA A 709 3.92 -22.81 -22.54
C ALA A 709 3.94 -21.28 -22.57
N GLY A 710 4.89 -20.63 -21.88
CA GLY A 710 5.12 -19.19 -21.93
C GLY A 710 5.51 -18.70 -23.31
N ARG A 711 6.54 -19.31 -23.91
CA ARG A 711 6.99 -19.00 -25.28
C ARG A 711 5.90 -19.25 -26.32
N MET A 712 5.10 -20.30 -26.14
CA MET A 712 3.96 -20.63 -27.02
C MET A 712 2.69 -19.81 -26.71
N ARG A 713 2.67 -19.02 -25.63
CA ARG A 713 1.52 -18.23 -25.18
C ARG A 713 0.27 -19.06 -24.88
N ILE A 714 0.44 -20.26 -24.33
CA ILE A 714 -0.67 -21.11 -23.86
C ILE A 714 -0.99 -20.73 -22.41
N TRP A 715 -1.70 -19.59 -22.26
CA TRP A 715 -1.82 -18.89 -20.99
C TRP A 715 -2.44 -19.69 -19.84
N SER A 716 -3.38 -20.59 -20.13
CA SER A 716 -4.01 -21.44 -19.12
C SER A 716 -3.00 -22.43 -18.51
N VAL A 717 -2.16 -23.06 -19.33
CA VAL A 717 -1.09 -23.96 -18.89
C VAL A 717 -0.01 -23.18 -18.13
N VAL A 718 0.36 -21.99 -18.62
CA VAL A 718 1.36 -21.14 -17.95
C VAL A 718 0.91 -20.69 -16.56
N ARG A 719 -0.35 -20.25 -16.42
CA ARG A 719 -0.92 -19.87 -15.11
C ARG A 719 -0.95 -21.06 -14.16
N HIS A 720 -1.24 -22.28 -14.66
CA HIS A 720 -1.22 -23.51 -13.87
C HIS A 720 0.20 -23.89 -13.44
N ALA A 721 1.16 -23.90 -14.35
CA ALA A 721 2.57 -24.17 -14.04
C ALA A 721 3.15 -23.13 -13.07
N ALA A 722 2.80 -21.85 -13.24
CA ALA A 722 3.16 -20.79 -12.31
C ALA A 722 2.58 -21.02 -10.90
N ALA A 723 1.35 -21.53 -10.81
CA ALA A 723 0.71 -21.85 -9.54
C ALA A 723 1.39 -23.02 -8.83
N LEU A 724 1.71 -24.09 -9.57
CA LEU A 724 2.43 -25.25 -9.04
C LEU A 724 3.82 -24.88 -8.53
N LEU A 725 4.53 -24.02 -9.27
CA LEU A 725 5.86 -23.52 -8.92
C LEU A 725 5.84 -22.44 -7.82
N ASP A 726 4.66 -22.10 -7.28
CA ASP A 726 4.49 -21.03 -6.30
C ASP A 726 5.13 -19.69 -6.76
N LYS A 727 5.04 -19.39 -8.06
CA LYS A 727 5.59 -18.16 -8.64
C LYS A 727 4.88 -16.94 -8.04
N ILE A 728 5.68 -15.96 -7.64
CA ILE A 728 5.19 -14.72 -7.03
C ILE A 728 5.51 -13.56 -7.94
N GLU A 729 4.55 -12.67 -8.14
CA GLU A 729 4.82 -11.43 -8.86
C GLU A 729 5.55 -10.45 -7.95
N ILE A 730 6.78 -10.12 -8.34
CA ILE A 730 7.71 -9.34 -7.52
C ILE A 730 7.21 -7.91 -7.27
N ASN A 731 6.40 -7.33 -8.17
CA ASN A 731 5.83 -6.00 -8.00
C ASN A 731 4.51 -5.96 -7.23
N LEU A 732 4.01 -7.11 -6.75
CA LEU A 732 2.71 -7.20 -6.07
C LEU A 732 2.61 -6.27 -4.85
N GLN A 733 3.65 -6.22 -4.01
CA GLN A 733 3.65 -5.36 -2.82
C GLN A 733 3.51 -3.88 -3.20
N PHE A 734 4.05 -3.47 -4.34
CA PHE A 734 3.94 -2.10 -4.81
C PHE A 734 2.55 -1.77 -5.34
N SER A 735 1.93 -2.69 -6.09
CA SER A 735 0.55 -2.54 -6.55
C SER A 735 -0.42 -2.44 -5.39
N ILE A 736 -0.25 -3.27 -4.36
CA ILE A 736 -1.02 -3.20 -3.11
C ILE A 736 -0.78 -1.89 -2.37
N THR A 737 0.48 -1.45 -2.25
CA THR A 737 0.78 -0.14 -1.64
C THR A 737 0.08 0.98 -2.40
N SER A 738 0.04 0.94 -3.73
CA SER A 738 -0.60 1.97 -4.57
C SER A 738 -2.11 2.07 -4.35
N LEU A 739 -2.76 0.93 -4.05
CA LEU A 739 -4.17 0.82 -3.69
C LEU A 739 -4.40 1.36 -2.25
N LEU A 740 -3.61 0.89 -1.29
CA LEU A 740 -3.71 1.28 0.13
C LEU A 740 -3.45 2.77 0.37
N VAL A 741 -2.47 3.34 -0.34
CA VAL A 741 -2.14 4.76 -0.28
C VAL A 741 -3.31 5.64 -0.72
N ARG A 742 -4.11 5.17 -1.67
CA ARG A 742 -5.38 5.81 -2.08
C ARG A 742 -6.56 5.34 -1.24
N GLN A 743 -6.26 4.83 -0.05
CA GLN A 743 -7.21 4.45 0.99
C GLN A 743 -8.22 3.39 0.55
N LYS A 744 -7.78 2.46 -0.29
CA LYS A 744 -8.57 1.31 -0.69
C LYS A 744 -8.27 0.14 0.23
N ILE A 745 -9.31 -0.46 0.78
CA ILE A 745 -9.20 -1.74 1.48
C ILE A 745 -9.19 -2.85 0.44
N ILE A 746 -8.29 -3.81 0.57
CA ILE A 746 -8.22 -4.94 -0.37
C ILE A 746 -8.69 -6.19 0.36
N GLN A 747 -9.65 -6.91 -0.22
CA GLN A 747 -10.07 -8.21 0.26
C GLN A 747 -9.61 -9.28 -0.74
N VAL A 748 -8.81 -10.23 -0.25
CA VAL A 748 -8.39 -11.41 -1.01
C VAL A 748 -9.24 -12.61 -0.61
N GLY A 749 -9.63 -13.44 -1.58
CA GLY A 749 -10.42 -14.64 -1.31
C GLY A 749 -11.92 -14.42 -1.11
N LYS A 750 -12.62 -15.49 -0.70
CA LYS A 750 -14.07 -15.50 -0.41
C LYS A 750 -14.40 -15.53 1.09
N ALA A 751 -13.40 -15.78 1.94
CA ALA A 751 -13.61 -15.80 3.39
C ALA A 751 -14.05 -14.40 3.86
N PHE A 752 -15.19 -14.33 4.53
CA PHE A 752 -15.74 -13.09 5.08
C PHE A 752 -15.26 -12.86 6.50
N THR A 753 -13.95 -12.98 6.72
CA THR A 753 -13.28 -12.70 8.00
C THR A 753 -12.40 -11.47 7.84
N ASP A 754 -12.21 -10.71 8.93
CA ASP A 754 -11.31 -9.55 8.96
C ASP A 754 -9.87 -9.93 8.56
N ASP A 755 -9.49 -11.18 8.81
CA ASP A 755 -8.18 -11.72 8.42
C ASP A 755 -7.98 -11.82 6.89
N SER A 756 -9.04 -11.75 6.09
CA SER A 756 -8.94 -11.69 4.62
C SER A 756 -8.64 -10.27 4.10
N LEU A 757 -8.76 -9.26 4.96
CA LEU A 757 -8.54 -7.86 4.61
C LEU A 757 -7.06 -7.50 4.67
N ILE A 758 -6.67 -6.64 3.74
CA ILE A 758 -5.40 -5.93 3.70
C ILE A 758 -5.78 -4.45 3.78
N ILE A 759 -5.66 -3.90 4.99
CA ILE A 759 -5.96 -2.50 5.34
C ILE A 759 -4.68 -1.67 5.53
N ARG A 760 -3.53 -2.32 5.59
CA ARG A 760 -2.20 -1.70 5.78
C ARG A 760 -1.14 -2.44 4.97
N PRO A 761 -0.02 -1.80 4.61
CA PRO A 761 1.08 -2.47 3.93
C PRO A 761 1.59 -3.65 4.77
N LEU A 762 1.62 -4.85 4.20
CA LEU A 762 2.11 -6.05 4.88
C LEU A 762 3.53 -6.40 4.44
N PRO A 763 4.34 -7.02 5.32
CA PRO A 763 5.56 -7.71 4.92
C PRO A 763 5.26 -8.73 3.82
N PHE A 764 6.18 -8.88 2.87
CA PHE A 764 5.98 -9.72 1.68
C PHE A 764 5.52 -11.14 2.02
N ASN A 765 6.16 -11.79 3.00
CA ASN A 765 5.81 -13.16 3.41
C ASN A 765 4.39 -13.25 3.99
N GLN A 766 3.94 -12.24 4.74
CA GLN A 766 2.57 -12.21 5.29
C GLN A 766 1.54 -11.98 4.19
N LEU A 767 1.85 -11.13 3.21
CA LEU A 767 0.99 -10.89 2.06
C LEU A 767 0.76 -12.18 1.25
N ILE A 768 1.84 -12.88 0.92
CA ILE A 768 1.75 -14.14 0.18
C ILE A 768 1.05 -15.22 1.01
N GLY A 769 1.34 -15.29 2.32
CA GLY A 769 0.61 -16.15 3.25
C GLY A 769 -0.90 -15.92 3.21
N LYS A 770 -1.36 -14.65 3.22
CA LYS A 770 -2.79 -14.31 3.10
C LYS A 770 -3.38 -14.77 1.76
N ILE A 771 -2.70 -14.52 0.64
CA ILE A 771 -3.20 -14.97 -0.68
C ILE A 771 -3.34 -16.49 -0.71
N LYS A 772 -2.33 -17.23 -0.23
CA LYS A 772 -2.36 -18.70 -0.18
C LYS A 772 -3.48 -19.24 0.73
N GLN A 773 -3.74 -18.57 1.85
CA GLN A 773 -4.74 -18.99 2.83
C GLN A 773 -6.19 -18.71 2.39
N TYR A 774 -6.45 -17.58 1.73
CA TYR A 774 -7.83 -17.11 1.48
C TYR A 774 -8.33 -17.27 0.05
N CYS A 775 -7.45 -17.36 -0.96
CA CYS A 775 -7.84 -17.66 -2.33
C CYS A 775 -8.41 -19.09 -2.47
N ARG A 776 -9.13 -19.37 -3.57
CA ARG A 776 -9.90 -20.62 -3.76
C ARG A 776 -9.04 -21.89 -3.74
N GLU A 777 -9.71 -23.04 -3.68
CA GLU A 777 -9.06 -24.36 -3.78
C GLU A 777 -8.27 -24.54 -5.08
N ASP A 778 -8.76 -23.97 -6.18
CA ASP A 778 -8.00 -23.93 -7.44
C ASP A 778 -6.77 -23.03 -7.27
N GLN A 779 -5.58 -23.64 -7.35
CA GLN A 779 -4.31 -22.95 -7.18
C GLN A 779 -4.10 -21.86 -8.24
N ARG A 780 -4.73 -21.98 -9.43
CA ARG A 780 -4.69 -20.97 -10.51
C ARG A 780 -5.30 -19.63 -10.08
N ASP A 781 -6.28 -19.65 -9.16
CA ASP A 781 -6.92 -18.45 -8.61
C ASP A 781 -5.93 -17.57 -7.83
N ARG A 782 -4.91 -18.17 -7.19
CA ARG A 782 -3.86 -17.44 -6.46
C ARG A 782 -3.03 -16.59 -7.40
N VAL A 783 -2.67 -17.17 -8.54
CA VAL A 783 -1.85 -16.51 -9.57
C VAL A 783 -2.67 -15.44 -10.30
N LEU A 784 -3.94 -15.74 -10.61
CA LEU A 784 -4.85 -14.76 -11.21
C LEU A 784 -5.17 -13.59 -10.25
N THR A 785 -5.27 -13.86 -8.95
CA THR A 785 -5.42 -12.81 -7.91
C THR A 785 -4.22 -11.87 -7.91
N GLN A 786 -3.00 -12.40 -8.01
CA GLN A 786 -1.79 -11.58 -8.12
C GLN A 786 -1.81 -10.72 -9.39
N GLU A 787 -2.15 -11.31 -10.54
CA GLU A 787 -2.26 -10.64 -11.84
C GLU A 787 -3.28 -9.48 -11.79
N ILE A 788 -4.48 -9.72 -11.27
CA ILE A 788 -5.52 -8.69 -11.14
C ILE A 788 -5.10 -7.59 -10.15
N LEU A 789 -4.47 -7.93 -9.02
CA LEU A 789 -3.96 -6.93 -8.09
C LEU A 789 -2.90 -6.04 -8.73
N VAL A 790 -2.05 -6.60 -9.60
CA VAL A 790 -1.08 -5.83 -10.39
C VAL A 790 -1.80 -4.86 -11.32
N PHE A 791 -2.82 -5.32 -12.05
CA PHE A 791 -3.58 -4.46 -12.98
C PHE A 791 -4.34 -3.36 -12.26
N LEU A 792 -5.00 -3.67 -11.14
CA LEU A 792 -5.69 -2.68 -10.31
C LEU A 792 -4.70 -1.65 -9.74
N GLY A 793 -3.51 -2.09 -9.33
CA GLY A 793 -2.44 -1.19 -8.90
C GLY A 793 -1.90 -0.28 -10.00
N ILE A 794 -1.92 -0.72 -11.27
CA ILE A 794 -1.63 0.13 -12.43
C ILE A 794 -2.77 1.13 -12.63
N PHE A 795 -4.01 0.65 -12.73
CA PHE A 795 -5.18 1.48 -13.03
C PHE A 795 -5.44 2.53 -11.97
N ILE A 796 -5.22 2.27 -10.69
CA ILE A 796 -5.47 3.30 -9.66
C ILE A 796 -4.50 4.49 -9.79
N ARG A 797 -3.33 4.29 -10.42
CA ARG A 797 -2.36 5.35 -10.67
C ARG A 797 -2.64 6.13 -11.94
N ASP A 798 -3.09 5.43 -12.98
CA ASP A 798 -3.26 6.02 -14.31
C ASP A 798 -4.69 6.54 -14.53
N PHE A 799 -5.67 5.87 -13.93
CA PHE A 799 -7.10 6.16 -14.00
C PHE A 799 -7.75 6.17 -12.60
N PRO A 800 -7.34 7.08 -11.69
CA PRO A 800 -7.85 7.11 -10.31
C PRO A 800 -9.38 7.24 -10.23
N HIS A 801 -10.00 7.90 -11.21
CA HIS A 801 -11.45 8.09 -11.31
C HIS A 801 -12.24 6.77 -11.43
N LEU A 802 -11.63 5.68 -11.93
CA LEU A 802 -12.27 4.35 -11.97
C LEU A 802 -12.51 3.75 -10.59
N PHE A 803 -11.92 4.34 -9.55
CA PHE A 803 -12.01 3.89 -8.17
C PHE A 803 -12.68 4.91 -7.26
N GLU A 804 -13.27 5.96 -7.82
CA GLU A 804 -14.14 6.86 -7.08
C GLU A 804 -15.31 6.05 -6.48
N ASP A 805 -15.70 6.35 -5.24
CA ASP A 805 -16.72 5.64 -4.44
C ASP A 805 -16.44 4.16 -4.07
N LEU A 806 -15.35 3.55 -4.56
CA LEU A 806 -14.92 2.24 -4.11
C LEU A 806 -14.08 2.35 -2.83
N ILE A 807 -14.62 1.93 -1.68
CA ILE A 807 -13.85 1.85 -0.43
C ILE A 807 -13.09 0.52 -0.35
N THR A 808 -13.77 -0.58 -0.67
CA THR A 808 -13.21 -1.94 -0.61
C THR A 808 -13.17 -2.60 -1.97
N ILE A 809 -11.99 -3.07 -2.38
CA ILE A 809 -11.74 -3.83 -3.59
C ILE A 809 -11.73 -5.31 -3.25
N ARG A 810 -12.75 -6.03 -3.69
CA ARG A 810 -12.90 -7.48 -3.48
C ARG A 810 -12.44 -8.23 -4.71
N VAL A 811 -11.20 -8.73 -4.70
CA VAL A 811 -10.56 -9.30 -5.91
C VAL A 811 -11.33 -10.52 -6.42
N SER A 812 -11.87 -11.34 -5.52
CA SER A 812 -12.69 -12.51 -5.89
C SER A 812 -13.99 -12.15 -6.62
N TYR A 813 -14.56 -10.97 -6.34
CA TYR A 813 -15.72 -10.44 -7.05
C TYR A 813 -15.35 -9.82 -8.38
N VAL A 814 -14.18 -9.18 -8.47
CA VAL A 814 -13.65 -8.73 -9.76
C VAL A 814 -13.48 -9.91 -10.72
N ILE A 815 -12.90 -11.03 -10.26
CA ILE A 815 -12.80 -12.27 -11.06
C ILE A 815 -14.19 -12.73 -11.52
N LEU A 816 -15.18 -12.76 -10.62
CA LEU A 816 -16.55 -13.15 -10.95
C LEU A 816 -17.20 -12.23 -12.00
N LEU A 817 -16.95 -10.92 -11.93
CA LEU A 817 -17.46 -9.96 -12.90
C LEU A 817 -16.83 -10.18 -14.28
N LEU A 818 -15.52 -10.40 -14.35
CA LEU A 818 -14.82 -10.71 -15.60
C LEU A 818 -15.36 -12.00 -16.23
N THR A 819 -15.49 -13.06 -15.42
CA THR A 819 -16.08 -14.34 -15.82
C THR A 819 -17.51 -14.17 -16.32
N GLY A 820 -18.34 -13.40 -15.61
CA GLY A 820 -19.73 -13.14 -15.99
C GLY A 820 -19.85 -12.37 -17.31
N GLU A 821 -18.96 -11.40 -17.55
CA GLU A 821 -18.94 -10.64 -18.80
C GLU A 821 -18.54 -11.53 -19.99
N ILE A 822 -17.53 -12.39 -19.84
CA ILE A 822 -17.15 -13.37 -20.88
C ILE A 822 -18.30 -14.34 -21.15
N ALA A 823 -18.90 -14.89 -20.10
CA ALA A 823 -20.01 -15.84 -20.20
C ALA A 823 -21.19 -15.24 -20.98
N ARG A 824 -21.54 -13.98 -20.67
CA ARG A 824 -22.59 -13.23 -21.35
C ARG A 824 -22.26 -12.95 -22.82
N GLN A 825 -21.04 -12.51 -23.12
CA GLN A 825 -20.61 -12.19 -24.48
C GLN A 825 -20.59 -13.43 -25.39
N LYS A 826 -20.13 -14.57 -24.85
CA LYS A 826 -20.02 -15.83 -25.60
C LYS A 826 -21.25 -16.73 -25.50
N SER A 827 -22.26 -16.36 -24.70
CA SER A 827 -23.46 -17.18 -24.42
C SER A 827 -23.11 -18.58 -23.87
N ILE A 828 -22.14 -18.63 -22.96
CA ILE A 828 -21.65 -19.86 -22.33
C ILE A 828 -21.93 -19.82 -20.81
N THR A 829 -21.70 -20.94 -20.13
CA THR A 829 -21.86 -20.98 -18.66
C THR A 829 -20.79 -20.11 -17.97
N GLN A 830 -21.02 -19.67 -16.72
CA GLN A 830 -19.99 -18.93 -15.95
C GLN A 830 -18.71 -19.76 -15.77
N GLU A 831 -18.84 -21.07 -15.72
CA GLU A 831 -17.74 -22.01 -15.59
C GLU A 831 -16.87 -22.06 -16.85
N ASP A 832 -17.50 -22.18 -18.02
CA ASP A 832 -16.80 -22.03 -19.31
C ASP A 832 -16.21 -20.63 -19.46
N GLY A 833 -16.92 -19.61 -18.96
CA GLY A 833 -16.41 -18.24 -18.89
C GLY A 833 -15.14 -18.10 -18.05
N TYR A 834 -14.97 -18.88 -16.98
CA TYR A 834 -13.75 -18.87 -16.16
C TYR A 834 -12.58 -19.58 -16.86
N GLU A 835 -12.82 -20.71 -17.51
CA GLU A 835 -11.77 -21.37 -18.31
C GLU A 835 -11.35 -20.51 -19.51
N GLU A 836 -12.29 -19.79 -20.13
CA GLU A 836 -11.97 -18.80 -21.16
C GLU A 836 -11.18 -17.60 -20.60
N LEU A 837 -11.48 -17.15 -19.38
CA LEU A 837 -10.71 -16.12 -18.68
C LEU A 837 -9.25 -16.54 -18.51
N LEU A 838 -9.00 -17.79 -18.09
CA LEU A 838 -7.65 -18.34 -17.91
C LEU A 838 -6.87 -18.51 -19.22
N LYS A 839 -7.55 -18.52 -20.37
CA LYS A 839 -6.93 -18.57 -21.70
C LYS A 839 -6.55 -17.19 -22.25
N LEU A 840 -7.07 -16.10 -21.68
CA LEU A 840 -6.76 -14.76 -22.17
C LEU A 840 -5.27 -14.41 -21.97
N ALA A 841 -4.70 -13.70 -22.92
CA ALA A 841 -3.41 -13.08 -22.72
C ALA A 841 -3.50 -12.05 -21.57
N PRO A 842 -2.41 -11.82 -20.81
CA PRO A 842 -2.38 -10.79 -19.79
C PRO A 842 -2.86 -9.41 -20.25
N SER A 843 -2.48 -8.99 -21.47
CA SER A 843 -2.94 -7.74 -22.09
C SER A 843 -4.46 -7.75 -22.35
N ASP A 844 -5.00 -8.82 -22.93
CA ASP A 844 -6.44 -8.96 -23.16
C ASP A 844 -7.25 -8.97 -21.84
N LEU A 845 -6.72 -9.62 -20.80
CA LEU A 845 -7.32 -9.63 -19.47
C LEU A 845 -7.31 -8.24 -18.83
N GLN A 846 -6.20 -7.50 -18.98
CA GLN A 846 -6.09 -6.13 -18.51
C GLN A 846 -7.12 -5.22 -19.20
N ASP A 847 -7.27 -5.32 -20.53
CA ASP A 847 -8.24 -4.55 -21.30
C ASP A 847 -9.70 -4.89 -20.92
N LEU A 848 -10.00 -6.18 -20.71
CA LEU A 848 -11.30 -6.63 -20.21
C LEU A 848 -11.58 -6.04 -18.83
N LEU A 849 -10.60 -6.05 -17.93
CA LEU A 849 -10.73 -5.46 -16.58
C LEU A 849 -11.01 -3.97 -16.63
N ARG A 850 -10.28 -3.20 -17.45
CA ARG A 850 -10.56 -1.77 -17.65
C ARG A 850 -12.00 -1.57 -18.12
N THR A 851 -12.41 -2.30 -19.15
CA THR A 851 -13.77 -2.21 -19.71
C THR A 851 -14.85 -2.52 -18.67
N VAL A 852 -14.64 -3.52 -17.81
CA VAL A 852 -15.57 -3.87 -16.73
C VAL A 852 -15.66 -2.77 -15.67
N LEU A 853 -14.53 -2.17 -15.26
CA LEU A 853 -14.50 -1.08 -14.29
C LEU A 853 -15.20 0.18 -14.83
N GLU A 854 -14.94 0.55 -16.10
CA GLU A 854 -15.58 1.69 -16.77
C GLU A 854 -17.11 1.55 -16.84
N LYS A 855 -17.60 0.37 -17.23
CA LYS A 855 -19.04 0.07 -17.26
C LYS A 855 -19.67 0.12 -15.86
N TYR A 856 -18.95 -0.31 -14.83
CA TYR A 856 -19.49 -0.35 -13.46
C TYR A 856 -19.65 1.05 -12.87
N ASN A 857 -18.68 1.93 -13.12
CA ASN A 857 -18.74 3.32 -12.65
C ASN A 857 -19.90 4.10 -13.30
N SER A 858 -20.27 3.75 -14.52
CA SER A 858 -21.33 4.42 -15.28
C SER A 858 -22.74 3.84 -15.09
N ALA A 859 -22.90 2.65 -14.49
CA ALA A 859 -24.17 1.93 -14.44
C ALA A 859 -24.81 1.74 -13.06
N GLY A 860 -24.13 2.08 -11.95
CA GLY A 860 -24.72 1.98 -10.59
C GLY A 860 -25.23 0.57 -10.20
N VAL A 861 -24.70 -0.48 -10.85
CA VAL A 861 -25.23 -1.85 -10.75
C VAL A 861 -24.88 -2.46 -9.40
N ASN A 862 -25.89 -3.00 -8.72
CA ASN A 862 -25.75 -3.67 -7.44
C ASN A 862 -25.38 -5.16 -7.68
N LEU A 863 -24.20 -5.59 -7.23
CA LEU A 863 -23.65 -6.96 -7.33
C LEU A 863 -24.65 -8.08 -6.93
N GLN A 864 -25.68 -7.74 -6.13
CA GLN A 864 -26.73 -8.65 -5.66
C GLN A 864 -27.64 -9.21 -6.77
N GLN A 865 -27.68 -8.61 -7.96
CA GLN A 865 -28.48 -9.14 -9.08
C GLN A 865 -27.88 -10.37 -9.77
N LEU A 866 -26.60 -10.68 -9.53
CA LEU A 866 -25.90 -11.84 -10.15
C LEU A 866 -26.15 -13.18 -9.43
N GLU A 867 -26.96 -13.20 -8.37
CA GLU A 867 -27.19 -14.38 -7.52
C GLU A 867 -28.62 -14.95 -7.63
N SER A 868 -29.48 -14.42 -8.53
CA SER A 868 -30.88 -14.85 -8.70
C SER A 868 -31.04 -16.27 -9.29
N LEU A 869 -32.11 -16.98 -8.89
CA LEU A 869 -32.51 -18.28 -9.46
C LEU A 869 -33.64 -18.09 -10.48
N HIS A 870 -33.48 -18.58 -11.71
CA HIS A 870 -34.54 -18.56 -12.72
C HIS A 870 -35.48 -19.75 -12.55
N GLY A 871 -36.70 -19.51 -12.07
CA GLY A 871 -37.77 -20.51 -11.99
C GLY A 871 -38.77 -20.40 -13.14
N VAL A 872 -39.13 -21.53 -13.75
CA VAL A 872 -40.25 -21.65 -14.70
C VAL A 872 -41.37 -22.41 -14.01
N GLN A 873 -42.52 -21.77 -13.82
CA GLN A 873 -43.70 -22.39 -13.24
C GLN A 873 -44.75 -22.68 -14.31
N LYS A 874 -45.28 -23.91 -14.36
CA LYS A 874 -46.43 -24.22 -15.23
C LYS A 874 -47.74 -23.83 -14.52
N GLY A 875 -48.30 -22.68 -14.93
CA GLY A 875 -49.61 -22.15 -14.51
C GLY A 875 -49.54 -21.12 -13.37
N ASP A 876 -50.60 -20.30 -13.22
CA ASP A 876 -50.66 -19.12 -12.33
C ASP A 876 -50.87 -19.41 -10.83
N LYS A 877 -50.50 -20.61 -10.34
CA LYS A 877 -50.66 -20.91 -8.90
C LYS A 877 -49.55 -20.22 -8.11
N PRO A 878 -49.84 -19.43 -7.06
CA PRO A 878 -48.80 -18.85 -6.22
C PRO A 878 -48.00 -19.95 -5.51
N LEU A 879 -46.68 -19.75 -5.35
CA LEU A 879 -45.81 -20.66 -4.59
C LEU A 879 -46.35 -20.79 -3.16
N SER A 880 -46.63 -22.02 -2.73
CA SER A 880 -47.13 -22.33 -1.40
C SER A 880 -46.05 -22.98 -0.55
N TYR A 881 -45.99 -22.59 0.72
CA TYR A 881 -45.13 -23.22 1.72
C TYR A 881 -45.93 -23.42 3.00
N GLU A 882 -46.06 -24.67 3.45
CA GLU A 882 -46.54 -25.01 4.79
C GLU A 882 -45.34 -25.17 5.73
N ASN A 883 -45.46 -24.70 6.98
CA ASN A 883 -44.43 -24.81 8.03
C ASN A 883 -44.06 -26.25 8.45
N ASN A 884 -44.54 -27.27 7.73
CA ASN A 884 -44.26 -28.68 7.95
C ASN A 884 -43.10 -29.22 7.07
N LEU A 885 -42.22 -28.36 6.55
CA LEU A 885 -41.02 -28.82 5.83
C LEU A 885 -40.11 -29.57 6.80
N VAL A 886 -39.81 -30.84 6.47
CA VAL A 886 -38.95 -31.81 7.20
C VAL A 886 -38.55 -31.33 8.60
N VAL A 887 -39.44 -31.58 9.55
CA VAL A 887 -39.16 -31.30 10.96
C VAL A 887 -38.31 -32.45 11.47
N TYR A 888 -37.02 -32.20 11.66
CA TYR A 888 -36.26 -32.94 12.65
C TYR A 888 -36.98 -32.70 13.99
N GLN A 889 -37.81 -33.64 14.46
CA GLN A 889 -38.30 -33.62 15.84
C GLN A 889 -37.12 -33.96 16.76
N VAL A 890 -36.22 -32.98 16.91
CA VAL A 890 -35.04 -33.07 17.76
C VAL A 890 -35.36 -32.30 19.02
N GLU A 891 -35.30 -32.99 20.15
CA GLU A 891 -35.38 -32.35 21.46
C GLU A 891 -34.29 -31.28 21.58
N THR A 892 -34.63 -30.12 22.15
CA THR A 892 -33.71 -28.99 22.30
C THR A 892 -32.40 -29.45 22.96
N PRO A 893 -31.24 -29.39 22.27
CA PRO A 893 -29.98 -29.85 22.83
C PRO A 893 -29.57 -29.01 24.04
N GLY A 894 -29.23 -29.66 25.16
CA GLY A 894 -28.81 -28.96 26.39
C GLY A 894 -27.53 -28.13 26.22
N GLU A 895 -26.69 -28.46 25.23
CA GLU A 895 -25.45 -27.78 24.86
C GLU A 895 -25.62 -26.67 23.79
N GLY A 896 -26.84 -26.49 23.28
CA GLY A 896 -27.19 -25.50 22.25
C GLY A 896 -26.98 -25.97 20.81
N TRP A 897 -27.66 -25.28 19.88
CA TRP A 897 -27.75 -25.69 18.47
C TRP A 897 -26.44 -25.63 17.69
N LEU A 898 -25.52 -24.72 18.05
CA LEU A 898 -24.20 -24.65 17.39
C LEU A 898 -23.36 -25.90 17.69
N VAL A 899 -23.32 -26.34 18.96
CA VAL A 899 -22.58 -27.55 19.35
C VAL A 899 -23.24 -28.79 18.74
N TRP A 900 -24.57 -28.82 18.72
CA TRP A 900 -25.33 -29.84 18.02
C TRP A 900 -24.95 -29.90 16.53
N ARG A 901 -24.96 -28.78 15.79
CA ARG A 901 -24.60 -28.75 14.36
C ARG A 901 -23.16 -29.21 14.12
N ARG A 902 -22.22 -28.81 14.98
CA ARG A 902 -20.83 -29.28 14.93
C ARG A 902 -20.77 -30.81 15.09
N SER A 903 -21.46 -31.37 16.07
CA SER A 903 -21.50 -32.82 16.29
C SER A 903 -22.08 -33.57 15.09
N GLN A 904 -23.19 -33.09 14.53
CA GLN A 904 -23.87 -33.75 13.41
C GLN A 904 -23.09 -33.61 12.10
N GLY A 905 -22.41 -32.48 11.89
CA GLY A 905 -21.57 -32.26 10.71
C GLY A 905 -20.31 -33.13 10.69
N VAL A 906 -19.79 -33.55 11.85
CA VAL A 906 -18.67 -34.51 11.93
C VAL A 906 -19.15 -35.95 11.70
N PHE A 907 -20.29 -36.33 12.29
CA PHE A 907 -20.75 -37.71 12.36
C PHE A 907 -22.00 -37.98 11.51
N HIS A 908 -22.19 -37.26 10.40
CA HIS A 908 -23.45 -37.32 9.64
C HIS A 908 -23.87 -38.78 9.37
N LYS A 909 -24.97 -39.19 10.00
CA LYS A 909 -25.63 -40.48 9.73
C LYS A 909 -26.65 -40.25 8.63
N ALA A 910 -26.18 -40.18 7.38
CA ALA A 910 -27.07 -40.17 6.23
C ALA A 910 -27.96 -41.41 6.29
N ASN A 911 -29.28 -41.22 6.25
CA ASN A 911 -30.25 -42.29 6.11
C ASN A 911 -30.78 -42.32 4.67
N ASP A 912 -31.35 -43.45 4.24
CA ASP A 912 -31.91 -43.60 2.89
C ASP A 912 -32.92 -42.49 2.54
N SER A 913 -33.55 -41.90 3.56
CA SER A 913 -34.46 -40.77 3.39
C SER A 913 -33.74 -39.51 2.88
N PHE A 914 -32.54 -39.18 3.40
CA PHE A 914 -31.76 -38.02 2.94
C PHE A 914 -31.43 -38.10 1.44
N TYR A 915 -30.93 -39.24 0.96
CA TYR A 915 -30.61 -39.41 -0.46
C TYR A 915 -31.87 -39.38 -1.34
N ALA A 916 -33.00 -39.90 -0.86
CA ALA A 916 -34.28 -39.77 -1.55
C ALA A 916 -34.74 -38.29 -1.67
N PHE A 917 -34.52 -37.47 -0.63
CA PHE A 917 -34.78 -36.03 -0.69
C PHE A 917 -33.80 -35.32 -1.65
N ALA A 918 -32.49 -35.59 -1.55
CA ALA A 918 -31.50 -35.01 -2.47
C ALA A 918 -31.82 -35.36 -3.94
N TRP A 919 -32.28 -36.59 -4.20
CA TRP A 919 -32.69 -37.04 -5.53
C TRP A 919 -33.84 -36.22 -6.13
N ASN A 920 -34.83 -35.81 -5.30
CA ASN A 920 -35.98 -35.04 -5.79
C ASN A 920 -35.59 -33.66 -6.33
N LEU A 921 -34.50 -33.07 -5.86
CA LEU A 921 -34.00 -31.80 -6.40
C LEU A 921 -33.66 -31.91 -7.89
N PHE A 922 -33.05 -33.03 -8.30
CA PHE A 922 -32.69 -33.25 -9.70
C PHE A 922 -33.91 -33.36 -10.62
N LYS A 923 -35.08 -33.77 -10.10
CA LYS A 923 -36.34 -33.79 -10.86
C LYS A 923 -36.91 -32.39 -11.10
N GLN A 924 -36.46 -31.39 -10.33
CA GLN A 924 -37.06 -30.05 -10.26
C GLN A 924 -36.05 -28.93 -10.53
N SER A 925 -34.81 -29.24 -10.92
CA SER A 925 -33.80 -28.26 -11.32
C SER A 925 -32.90 -28.75 -12.46
N LYS A 926 -32.09 -27.86 -13.04
CA LYS A 926 -30.98 -28.26 -13.95
C LYS A 926 -29.90 -29.08 -13.26
N GLY A 927 -29.75 -28.90 -11.94
CA GLY A 927 -28.79 -29.61 -11.11
C GLY A 927 -28.59 -28.91 -9.78
N ILE A 928 -27.62 -29.37 -9.01
CA ILE A 928 -27.24 -28.78 -7.72
C ILE A 928 -25.74 -28.50 -7.68
N ILE A 929 -25.35 -27.51 -6.88
CA ILE A 929 -23.95 -27.21 -6.56
C ILE A 929 -23.77 -27.17 -5.04
N ILE A 930 -22.85 -27.99 -4.54
CA ILE A 930 -22.44 -28.08 -3.14
C ILE A 930 -20.97 -27.64 -3.06
N GLY A 931 -20.72 -26.44 -2.52
CA GLY A 931 -19.40 -25.80 -2.49
C GLY A 931 -19.25 -24.66 -3.53
N ASP A 932 -18.01 -24.38 -3.94
CA ASP A 932 -17.71 -23.25 -4.83
C ASP A 932 -18.40 -23.38 -6.20
N LYS A 933 -19.26 -22.42 -6.54
CA LYS A 933 -20.01 -22.35 -7.82
C LYS A 933 -19.17 -22.29 -9.09
N LEU A 934 -17.90 -21.91 -8.99
CA LEU A 934 -16.98 -21.81 -10.14
C LEU A 934 -16.09 -23.04 -10.31
N ASP A 935 -16.10 -23.98 -9.36
CA ASP A 935 -15.42 -25.25 -9.51
C ASP A 935 -16.38 -26.27 -10.15
N ARG A 936 -16.02 -26.74 -11.36
CA ARG A 936 -16.79 -27.75 -12.11
C ARG A 936 -17.06 -29.00 -11.27
N ARG A 937 -16.08 -29.36 -10.41
CA ARG A 937 -16.10 -30.57 -9.59
C ARG A 937 -17.12 -30.53 -8.45
N ASN A 938 -17.79 -29.40 -8.24
CA ASN A 938 -18.79 -29.21 -7.18
C ASN A 938 -20.23 -29.30 -7.70
N ARG A 939 -20.41 -29.54 -9.00
CA ARG A 939 -21.70 -29.57 -9.69
C ARG A 939 -22.16 -30.99 -9.97
N LEU A 940 -23.45 -31.24 -9.75
CA LEU A 940 -24.14 -32.46 -10.19
C LEU A 940 -25.28 -32.07 -11.14
N GLU A 941 -25.23 -32.54 -12.39
CA GLU A 941 -26.24 -32.24 -13.40
C GLU A 941 -27.41 -33.22 -13.36
N SER A 942 -28.63 -32.69 -13.32
CA SER A 942 -29.85 -33.50 -13.30
C SER A 942 -29.97 -34.42 -14.50
N ARG A 943 -29.61 -33.95 -15.70
CA ARG A 943 -29.70 -34.75 -16.93
C ARG A 943 -28.83 -36.01 -16.84
N ILE A 944 -27.62 -35.90 -16.29
CA ILE A 944 -26.67 -37.01 -16.15
C ILE A 944 -27.11 -37.92 -15.01
N ILE A 945 -27.40 -37.34 -13.84
CA ILE A 945 -27.78 -38.10 -12.64
C ILE A 945 -29.08 -38.89 -12.89
N LEU A 946 -30.09 -38.31 -13.53
CA LEU A 946 -31.37 -38.98 -13.77
C LEU A 946 -31.33 -39.99 -14.93
N ALA A 947 -30.35 -39.90 -15.84
CA ALA A 947 -30.21 -40.83 -16.95
C ALA A 947 -29.50 -42.13 -16.53
N ASP A 948 -28.47 -42.00 -15.70
CA ASP A 948 -27.52 -43.09 -15.44
C ASP A 948 -27.71 -43.78 -14.08
N LEU A 949 -28.48 -43.19 -13.16
CA LEU A 949 -28.55 -43.63 -11.76
C LEU A 949 -30.00 -43.70 -11.24
N THR A 950 -30.15 -44.30 -10.06
CA THR A 950 -31.39 -44.33 -9.26
C THR A 950 -31.13 -43.79 -7.85
N PRO A 951 -32.16 -43.34 -7.11
CA PRO A 951 -31.97 -42.81 -5.74
C PRO A 951 -31.43 -43.84 -4.74
N GLY A 952 -31.53 -45.15 -5.04
CA GLY A 952 -30.99 -46.22 -4.20
C GLY A 952 -29.60 -46.71 -4.65
N ASP A 953 -29.01 -46.10 -5.67
CA ASP A 953 -27.69 -46.52 -6.16
C ASP A 953 -26.58 -45.97 -5.27
N ARG A 954 -25.70 -46.87 -4.81
CA ARG A 954 -24.53 -46.50 -4.00
C ARG A 954 -23.62 -45.47 -4.69
N ALA A 955 -23.55 -45.47 -6.03
CA ALA A 955 -22.78 -44.51 -6.81
C ALA A 955 -23.35 -43.08 -6.72
N PHE A 956 -24.68 -42.93 -6.61
CA PHE A 956 -25.31 -41.64 -6.36
C PHE A 956 -24.98 -41.12 -4.95
N GLU A 957 -25.10 -41.99 -3.95
CA GLU A 957 -24.77 -41.65 -2.54
C GLU A 957 -23.32 -41.18 -2.40
N LEU A 958 -22.36 -41.89 -3.01
CA LEU A 958 -20.94 -41.54 -2.96
C LEU A 958 -20.64 -40.18 -3.60
N ARG A 959 -21.35 -39.79 -4.66
CA ARG A 959 -21.19 -38.46 -5.30
C ARG A 959 -21.65 -37.33 -4.39
N ILE A 960 -22.78 -37.51 -3.70
CA ILE A 960 -23.29 -36.52 -2.73
C ILE A 960 -22.35 -36.44 -1.52
N GLU A 961 -21.91 -37.58 -0.98
CA GLU A 961 -20.97 -37.62 0.14
C GLU A 961 -19.61 -37.00 -0.21
N TYR A 962 -19.08 -37.24 -1.41
CA TYR A 962 -17.83 -36.65 -1.87
C TYR A 962 -17.89 -35.11 -1.80
N LEU A 963 -18.97 -34.51 -2.27
CA LEU A 963 -19.14 -33.05 -2.23
C LEU A 963 -19.34 -32.52 -0.81
N LEU A 964 -20.09 -33.22 0.03
CA LEU A 964 -20.26 -32.83 1.43
C LEU A 964 -18.96 -32.95 2.25
N ASN A 965 -18.09 -33.92 1.91
CA ASN A 965 -16.80 -34.11 2.57
C ASN A 965 -15.77 -33.02 2.22
N LYS A 966 -15.95 -32.27 1.12
CA LYS A 966 -15.12 -31.10 0.82
C LYS A 966 -15.37 -29.93 1.78
N ILE A 967 -16.50 -29.94 2.50
CA ILE A 967 -16.83 -28.87 3.46
C ILE A 967 -16.06 -29.12 4.76
N SER A 968 -15.04 -28.29 5.02
CA SER A 968 -14.15 -28.41 6.18
C SER A 968 -14.80 -28.03 7.51
N ALA A 969 -15.73 -27.07 7.51
CA ALA A 969 -16.42 -26.60 8.71
C ALA A 969 -17.64 -27.48 9.05
N PRO A 970 -17.64 -28.23 10.16
CA PRO A 970 -18.72 -29.16 10.47
C PRO A 970 -20.09 -28.50 10.62
N GLU A 971 -20.18 -27.35 11.28
CA GLU A 971 -21.43 -26.60 11.42
C GLU A 971 -22.03 -26.17 10.08
N TYR A 972 -21.18 -25.81 9.12
CA TYR A 972 -21.60 -25.39 7.78
C TYR A 972 -21.99 -26.60 6.91
N ARG A 973 -21.28 -27.71 7.05
CA ARG A 973 -21.64 -28.98 6.41
C ARG A 973 -23.04 -29.43 6.85
N GLN A 974 -23.31 -29.41 8.16
CA GLN A 974 -24.63 -29.76 8.68
C GLN A 974 -25.73 -28.80 8.19
N LEU A 975 -25.45 -27.49 8.16
CA LEU A 975 -26.39 -26.52 7.61
C LEU A 975 -26.68 -26.77 6.12
N THR A 976 -25.69 -27.17 5.34
CA THR A 976 -25.86 -27.49 3.92
C THR A 976 -26.78 -28.70 3.72
N ILE A 977 -26.67 -29.70 4.60
CA ILE A 977 -27.56 -30.87 4.64
C ILE A 977 -28.99 -30.45 4.99
N GLU A 978 -29.16 -29.57 6.00
CA GLU A 978 -30.47 -28.97 6.33
C GLU A 978 -31.06 -28.26 5.10
N SER A 979 -30.27 -27.45 4.40
CA SER A 979 -30.71 -26.70 3.22
C SER A 979 -31.09 -27.59 2.03
N ILE A 980 -30.37 -28.69 1.79
CA ILE A 980 -30.74 -29.71 0.79
C ILE A 980 -32.13 -30.26 1.09
N MET A 981 -32.37 -30.65 2.34
CA MET A 981 -33.64 -31.24 2.78
C MET A 981 -34.80 -30.24 2.67
N VAL A 982 -34.58 -29.00 3.13
CA VAL A 982 -35.58 -27.93 3.07
C VAL A 982 -35.92 -27.56 1.62
N THR A 983 -34.90 -27.41 0.78
CA THR A 983 -35.09 -27.07 -0.64
C THR A 983 -35.85 -28.18 -1.37
N SER A 984 -35.53 -29.44 -1.07
CA SER A 984 -36.22 -30.60 -1.65
C SER A 984 -37.68 -30.65 -1.23
N SER A 985 -37.94 -30.47 0.07
CA SER A 985 -39.29 -30.47 0.60
C SER A 985 -40.12 -29.28 0.07
N PHE A 986 -39.50 -28.11 -0.15
CA PHE A 986 -40.14 -26.95 -0.78
C PHE A 986 -40.53 -27.27 -2.23
N GLY A 987 -39.64 -27.93 -2.98
CA GLY A 987 -39.93 -28.41 -4.32
C GLY A 987 -41.09 -29.43 -4.35
N LEU A 988 -41.13 -30.38 -3.41
CA LEU A 988 -42.23 -31.36 -3.31
C LEU A 988 -43.60 -30.72 -3.05
N GLN A 989 -43.64 -29.62 -2.27
CA GLN A 989 -44.87 -28.85 -2.06
C GLN A 989 -45.27 -28.01 -3.29
N ASN A 990 -44.33 -27.78 -4.22
CA ASN A 990 -44.53 -27.01 -5.43
C ASN A 990 -44.21 -27.86 -6.69
N PRO A 991 -45.00 -28.92 -6.98
CA PRO A 991 -44.67 -29.89 -8.04
C PRO A 991 -44.64 -29.30 -9.46
N ASN A 992 -45.24 -28.12 -9.66
CA ASN A 992 -45.25 -27.40 -10.93
C ASN A 992 -44.08 -26.40 -11.10
N LEU A 993 -43.21 -26.27 -10.09
CA LEU A 993 -42.00 -25.45 -10.14
C LEU A 993 -40.87 -26.26 -10.75
N PHE A 994 -40.26 -25.73 -11.81
CA PHE A 994 -38.98 -26.19 -12.32
C PHE A 994 -37.98 -25.04 -12.24
N ILE A 995 -36.87 -25.23 -11.55
CA ILE A 995 -35.79 -24.25 -11.47
C ILE A 995 -34.91 -24.45 -12.70
N ASP A 996 -35.02 -23.57 -13.69
CA ASP A 996 -34.22 -23.60 -14.91
C ASP A 996 -32.77 -23.10 -14.67
N ASP A 997 -32.20 -23.46 -13.53
CA ASP A 997 -30.88 -23.09 -13.03
C ASP A 997 -30.34 -24.16 -12.07
N TYR A 998 -29.06 -24.03 -11.73
CA TYR A 998 -28.43 -24.82 -10.67
C TYR A 998 -28.79 -24.26 -9.30
N ILE A 999 -29.18 -25.14 -8.39
CA ILE A 999 -29.40 -24.78 -6.98
C ILE A 999 -28.04 -24.71 -6.29
N VAL A 1000 -27.58 -23.49 -5.97
CA VAL A 1000 -26.31 -23.25 -5.28
C VAL A 1000 -26.55 -23.08 -3.78
N PHE A 1001 -26.16 -24.08 -2.98
CA PHE A 1001 -26.47 -24.07 -1.55
C PHE A 1001 -25.74 -22.97 -0.77
N ASP A 1002 -24.55 -22.57 -1.20
CA ASP A 1002 -23.81 -21.46 -0.57
C ASP A 1002 -24.55 -20.12 -0.68
N ILE A 1003 -25.20 -19.89 -1.82
CA ILE A 1003 -26.00 -18.68 -2.07
C ILE A 1003 -27.26 -18.71 -1.19
N ILE A 1004 -27.98 -19.84 -1.19
CA ILE A 1004 -29.19 -20.00 -0.36
C ILE A 1004 -28.88 -19.79 1.12
N ASN A 1005 -27.82 -20.42 1.62
CA ASN A 1005 -27.38 -20.28 3.02
C ASN A 1005 -26.99 -18.83 3.34
N GLY A 1006 -26.20 -18.19 2.48
CA GLY A 1006 -25.79 -16.80 2.67
C GLY A 1006 -26.95 -15.80 2.71
N HIS A 1007 -27.96 -15.99 1.85
CA HIS A 1007 -29.18 -15.19 1.89
C HIS A 1007 -30.03 -15.47 3.13
N ALA A 1008 -30.15 -16.73 3.55
CA ALA A 1008 -30.89 -17.10 4.74
C ALA A 1008 -30.29 -16.45 6.01
N VAL A 1009 -28.96 -16.49 6.14
CA VAL A 1009 -28.21 -15.85 7.24
C VAL A 1009 -28.47 -14.34 7.27
N ARG A 1010 -28.37 -13.69 6.11
CA ARG A 1010 -28.63 -12.25 6.00
C ARG A 1010 -30.06 -11.89 6.42
N LEU A 1011 -31.05 -12.64 5.94
CA LEU A 1011 -32.46 -12.41 6.28
C LEU A 1011 -32.70 -12.61 7.78
N ALA A 1012 -32.12 -13.64 8.38
CA ALA A 1012 -32.23 -13.88 9.81
C ALA A 1012 -31.61 -12.75 10.63
N PHE A 1013 -30.40 -12.32 10.25
CA PHE A 1013 -29.71 -11.23 10.93
C PHE A 1013 -30.46 -9.90 10.82
N SER A 1014 -31.00 -9.56 9.64
CA SER A 1014 -31.79 -8.33 9.47
C SER A 1014 -33.08 -8.32 10.31
N VAL A 1015 -33.66 -9.48 10.61
CA VAL A 1015 -34.84 -9.58 11.48
C VAL A 1015 -34.44 -9.49 12.96
N ALA A 1016 -33.36 -10.17 13.35
CA ALA A 1016 -32.89 -10.17 14.73
C ALA A 1016 -32.26 -8.83 15.15
N PHE A 1017 -31.61 -8.12 14.21
CA PHE A 1017 -30.89 -6.88 14.45
C PHE A 1017 -31.26 -5.82 13.38
N PRO A 1018 -32.47 -5.24 13.43
CA PRO A 1018 -32.96 -4.30 12.41
C PRO A 1018 -32.06 -3.05 12.26
N ASP A 1019 -31.52 -2.56 13.38
CA ASP A 1019 -30.68 -1.36 13.41
C ASP A 1019 -29.30 -1.60 12.76
N LEU A 1020 -28.80 -2.84 12.80
CA LEU A 1020 -27.53 -3.26 12.20
C LEU A 1020 -27.71 -3.79 10.77
N ALA A 1021 -28.94 -3.88 10.26
CA ALA A 1021 -29.20 -4.43 8.93
C ALA A 1021 -28.55 -3.60 7.81
N LYS A 1022 -28.40 -2.28 8.01
CA LYS A 1022 -27.73 -1.37 7.07
C LYS A 1022 -26.21 -1.53 7.05
N SER A 1023 -25.61 -1.96 8.16
CA SER A 1023 -24.18 -2.29 8.32
C SER A 1023 -23.93 -3.80 8.34
N TYR A 1024 -24.80 -4.60 7.71
CA TYR A 1024 -24.66 -6.08 7.69
C TYR A 1024 -23.27 -6.56 7.28
N GLN A 1025 -22.59 -5.83 6.39
CA GLN A 1025 -21.24 -6.17 5.93
C GLN A 1025 -20.21 -6.14 7.06
N ASP A 1026 -20.39 -5.26 8.05
CA ASP A 1026 -19.48 -5.08 9.18
C ASP A 1026 -19.74 -6.13 10.29
N HIS A 1027 -20.91 -6.76 10.28
CA HIS A 1027 -21.34 -7.75 11.29
C HIS A 1027 -21.55 -9.15 10.71
N LYS A 1028 -20.92 -9.46 9.57
CA LYS A 1028 -21.20 -10.70 8.85
C LYS A 1028 -20.78 -11.96 9.63
N ALA A 1029 -19.67 -11.90 10.36
CA ALA A 1029 -19.23 -13.01 11.21
C ALA A 1029 -20.20 -13.27 12.38
N ASP A 1030 -20.72 -12.19 12.99
CA ASP A 1030 -21.74 -12.26 14.02
C ASP A 1030 -23.05 -12.83 13.46
N ALA A 1031 -23.41 -12.47 12.23
CA ALA A 1031 -24.59 -12.99 11.55
C ALA A 1031 -24.54 -14.49 11.35
N TRP A 1032 -23.41 -15.03 10.88
CA TRP A 1032 -23.20 -16.48 10.75
C TRP A 1032 -23.23 -17.17 12.11
N THR A 1033 -22.53 -16.62 13.10
CA THR A 1033 -22.49 -17.17 14.46
C THR A 1033 -23.88 -17.20 15.10
N HIS A 1034 -24.67 -16.15 14.90
CA HIS A 1034 -26.05 -16.08 15.32
C HIS A 1034 -26.90 -17.14 14.62
N PHE A 1035 -26.80 -17.24 13.28
CA PHE A 1035 -27.59 -18.19 12.50
C PHE A 1035 -27.33 -19.64 12.89
N TYR A 1036 -26.07 -20.02 13.17
CA TYR A 1036 -25.75 -21.37 13.63
C TYR A 1036 -26.32 -21.73 15.01
N ARG A 1037 -26.69 -20.73 15.82
CA ARG A 1037 -27.30 -20.93 17.14
C ARG A 1037 -28.83 -21.02 17.09
N LEU A 1038 -29.44 -20.71 15.95
CA LEU A 1038 -30.89 -20.80 15.79
C LEU A 1038 -31.36 -22.25 15.71
N PRO A 1039 -32.56 -22.57 16.25
CA PRO A 1039 -33.17 -23.88 16.06
C PRO A 1039 -33.37 -24.23 14.57
N PRO A 1040 -33.28 -25.50 14.16
CA PRO A 1040 -33.52 -25.94 12.79
C PRO A 1040 -34.84 -25.45 12.20
N ILE A 1041 -35.91 -25.38 13.01
CA ILE A 1041 -37.21 -24.88 12.54
C ILE A 1041 -37.16 -23.40 12.10
N GLU A 1042 -36.32 -22.59 12.76
CA GLU A 1042 -36.14 -21.18 12.42
C GLU A 1042 -35.21 -21.03 11.21
N THR A 1043 -34.09 -21.75 11.17
CA THR A 1043 -33.18 -21.73 10.01
C THR A 1043 -33.87 -22.22 8.74
N ASN A 1044 -34.68 -23.27 8.83
CA ASN A 1044 -35.49 -23.77 7.72
C ASN A 1044 -36.44 -22.69 7.18
N GLY A 1045 -37.09 -21.94 8.07
CA GLY A 1045 -37.96 -20.83 7.68
C GLY A 1045 -37.21 -19.73 6.92
N TYR A 1046 -35.98 -19.40 7.31
CA TYR A 1046 -35.15 -18.42 6.60
C TYR A 1046 -34.58 -18.96 5.27
N ILE A 1047 -34.26 -20.25 5.20
CA ILE A 1047 -33.86 -20.92 3.94
C ILE A 1047 -34.99 -20.84 2.91
N VAL A 1048 -36.24 -21.10 3.31
CA VAL A 1048 -37.40 -20.95 2.41
C VAL A 1048 -37.57 -19.50 1.96
N LYS A 1049 -37.46 -18.54 2.88
CA LYS A 1049 -37.53 -17.11 2.52
C LYS A 1049 -36.42 -16.73 1.54
N ALA A 1050 -35.22 -17.28 1.69
CA ALA A 1050 -34.12 -17.08 0.75
C ALA A 1050 -34.45 -17.67 -0.63
N ILE A 1051 -34.95 -18.90 -0.72
CA ILE A 1051 -35.38 -19.52 -1.99
C ILE A 1051 -36.45 -18.66 -2.67
N MET A 1052 -37.47 -18.22 -1.92
CA MET A 1052 -38.53 -17.35 -2.47
C MET A 1052 -37.99 -16.00 -2.93
N PHE A 1053 -37.03 -15.42 -2.21
CA PHE A 1053 -36.38 -14.16 -2.61
C PHE A 1053 -35.61 -14.33 -3.92
N LEU A 1054 -34.82 -15.41 -4.02
CA LEU A 1054 -34.00 -15.73 -5.20
C LEU A 1054 -34.85 -16.04 -6.44
N LEU A 1055 -36.06 -16.59 -6.27
CA LEU A 1055 -37.00 -16.84 -7.36
C LEU A 1055 -37.80 -15.59 -7.80
N ARG A 1056 -37.95 -14.57 -6.94
CA ARG A 1056 -38.75 -13.35 -7.23
C ARG A 1056 -38.01 -12.29 -8.02
N SER A 1057 -36.68 -12.27 -8.02
CA SER A 1057 -35.86 -11.20 -8.64
C SER A 1057 -35.88 -11.16 -10.17
N VAL A 1058 -36.70 -11.99 -10.84
CA VAL A 1058 -36.84 -12.03 -12.31
C VAL A 1058 -38.18 -11.44 -12.80
N SER A 1059 -39.18 -11.29 -11.92
CA SER A 1059 -40.52 -10.85 -12.34
C SER A 1059 -40.67 -9.35 -12.59
N GLN A 1060 -39.65 -8.54 -12.29
CA GLN A 1060 -39.70 -7.07 -12.40
C GLN A 1060 -38.87 -6.47 -13.54
N SER A 1061 -38.28 -7.29 -14.42
CA SER A 1061 -37.47 -6.83 -15.57
C SER A 1061 -38.12 -7.08 -16.94
N ARG A 1062 -39.44 -7.32 -16.98
CA ARG A 1062 -40.25 -7.42 -18.21
C ARG A 1062 -41.51 -6.54 -18.18
N GLU A 1063 -41.43 -5.37 -17.57
CA GLU A 1063 -42.31 -4.22 -17.88
C GLU A 1063 -41.49 -3.04 -18.36
#